data_AF-A0A540WWB4-F1
#
_entry.id   AF-A0A540WWB4-F1
#
_cell.length_a   1.000
_cell.length_b   1.000
_cell.length_c   1.000
_cell.angle_alpha   90.00
_cell.angle_beta   90.00
_cell.angle_gamma   90.00
#
_symmetry.space_group_name_H-M   'P 1'
#
loop_
_entity.id
_entity.type
_entity.pdbx_description
1 polymer ?
#
loop_
_entity_poly.entity_id
_entity_poly.type
_entity_poly.pdbx_seq_one_letter_code
_entity_poly.pdbx_strand_id
1 'polypeptide(L)'
;MNSTAKQSCKTVSDRKWTLSTFMEFYERVLGPKLFKPYGELLVREIRKDIRPEAPVTSILEVACGTGRITTHLYEELARPLNLKLVATDLSKIAIEVCKTVVGDDLNRDVEFHADVDMADLPFSNDSFDIIVCGFGLMFPPDKSKVAREFKRVLRPGGKIYGTVFHYNELFGLTLEQTQKLFGAPSAILDGALSLSDHSAITSAFSMEGLARGVAEVVTSCPLTFHLDEQDTREFLFNTCVLLEEFNQCDTLTREAYLDTILGELRAHVPSQNYAVNAWLLRGAVDEASKQTVAVSALPDFGELSAFRAMAPELVESRDDRLLPLSDAPALRRYQAMKSAFLAEHPEYPDDEVEALRREEFSRLDAQRVTYLDHVGGGIAPESLIEHDYQVLKNTILGNPHTGSKATEEAHEKARSEIYRFFRCSPEEYEIIFTPNASGAIRLVAESFPFESGSELLLAKDNHTSIHGIREFARSKGASVKYVPLNKELLLLESSLERMLEKLDRNHAHLFAFPAQSNATGAKHDLKWIKRAQERGAMVLCDAAAFVPLSAFDFETYQPDFVPVSLYKIFGYPTGAGCLIAKRASLRKLTPPSFAGGAVCYYSGPWSTTDRMLHHDQGRQFEIGTPNYASFHAIAYGFEFISRLGVGHIGGRANALARWLETQLQSLRHEIKAKGPLCRVYGPAPEDKGATVMMNVFDCYNAVFPHAQVKRAAESFGITLRNGCFCNLGAVQHATYSTAGSEHCELDKKRKILDCKTFDEEVLTKGLCGAVRVSFGLGSNFRDAYRFYLFAKSLMNTETSRLEDHLAAAS
;
A
#
# COMPACT_ATOMS: atom_id res chain seq x y z
N MET A 1 36.32 -24.86 44.26
CA MET A 1 36.22 -25.60 42.99
C MET A 1 34.80 -26.13 42.85
N ASN A 2 34.31 -26.25 41.61
CA ASN A 2 32.93 -26.48 41.13
C ASN A 2 32.14 -25.18 40.94
N SER A 3 32.20 -24.50 39.79
CA SER A 3 31.75 -24.88 38.43
C SER A 3 30.24 -25.13 38.33
N THR A 4 29.46 -24.04 38.21
CA THR A 4 28.20 -23.96 37.44
C THR A 4 27.57 -22.58 37.68
N ALA A 5 27.81 -21.66 36.74
CA ALA A 5 26.91 -20.56 36.32
C ALA A 5 27.64 -19.56 35.38
N LYS A 6 28.52 -20.04 34.50
CA LYS A 6 28.77 -19.38 33.21
C LYS A 6 27.86 -20.06 32.20
N GLN A 7 26.58 -19.72 32.22
CA GLN A 7 25.64 -20.19 31.20
C GLN A 7 25.53 -19.11 30.13
N SER A 8 26.34 -19.32 29.09
CA SER A 8 26.21 -18.88 27.69
C SER A 8 25.33 -17.66 27.39
N CYS A 9 25.92 -16.70 26.67
CA CYS A 9 25.21 -15.83 25.74
C CYS A 9 24.22 -16.70 24.93
N LYS A 10 22.92 -16.65 25.27
CA LYS A 10 21.88 -17.20 24.40
C LYS A 10 21.86 -16.30 23.18
N THR A 11 22.05 -16.86 22.00
CA THR A 11 21.83 -16.21 20.70
C THR A 11 20.54 -15.39 20.77
N VAL A 12 20.65 -14.06 20.70
CA VAL A 12 19.48 -13.20 20.95
C VAL A 12 18.45 -13.35 19.83
N SER A 13 18.90 -13.66 18.62
CA SER A 13 18.06 -13.87 17.45
C SER A 13 17.29 -15.20 17.41
N ASP A 14 17.61 -16.14 18.31
CA ASP A 14 16.81 -17.36 18.52
C ASP A 14 15.58 -17.11 19.40
N ARG A 15 15.47 -15.94 20.04
CA ARG A 15 14.30 -15.60 20.86
C ARG A 15 13.08 -15.39 19.97
N LYS A 16 11.97 -16.06 20.30
CA LYS A 16 10.69 -15.82 19.65
C LYS A 16 10.18 -14.43 20.00
N TRP A 17 10.25 -13.51 19.05
CA TRP A 17 9.74 -12.15 19.25
C TRP A 17 8.21 -12.13 19.32
N THR A 18 7.68 -11.44 20.32
CA THR A 18 6.26 -11.16 20.53
C THR A 18 6.11 -9.76 21.13
N LEU A 19 4.91 -9.19 21.07
CA LEU A 19 4.64 -7.90 21.74
C LEU A 19 4.87 -8.01 23.26
N SER A 20 4.57 -9.14 23.88
CA SER A 20 4.85 -9.39 25.31
C SER A 20 6.35 -9.31 25.60
N THR A 21 7.17 -10.04 24.84
CA THR A 21 8.63 -10.03 25.02
C THR A 21 9.23 -8.66 24.72
N PHE A 22 8.64 -7.88 23.80
CA PHE A 22 9.04 -6.49 23.58
C PHE A 22 8.68 -5.61 24.79
N MET A 23 7.49 -5.76 25.37
CA MET A 23 7.08 -5.01 26.57
C MET A 23 7.93 -5.36 27.79
N GLU A 24 8.31 -6.62 27.96
CA GLU A 24 9.27 -7.04 28.99
C GLU A 24 10.65 -6.42 28.77
N PHE A 25 11.16 -6.39 27.54
CA PHE A 25 12.40 -5.69 27.19
C PHE A 25 12.28 -4.18 27.46
N TYR A 26 11.19 -3.56 27.02
CA TYR A 26 10.90 -2.15 27.24
C TYR A 26 10.96 -1.84 28.73
N GLU A 27 10.28 -2.63 29.57
CA GLU A 27 10.21 -2.42 31.01
C GLU A 27 11.54 -2.68 31.73
N ARG A 28 12.32 -3.67 31.29
CA ARG A 28 13.61 -4.01 31.89
C ARG A 28 14.72 -3.05 31.50
N VAL A 29 14.74 -2.60 30.24
CA VAL A 29 15.87 -1.87 29.64
C VAL A 29 15.55 -0.40 29.45
N LEU A 30 14.50 -0.06 28.70
CA LEU A 30 14.22 1.32 28.32
C LEU A 30 13.49 2.10 29.43
N GLY A 31 12.51 1.49 30.11
CA GLY A 31 11.67 2.11 31.13
C GLY A 31 12.47 2.85 32.22
N PRO A 32 13.36 2.16 32.96
CA PRO A 32 14.11 2.77 34.06
C PRO A 32 15.16 3.78 33.61
N LYS A 33 15.75 3.57 32.42
CA LYS A 33 16.92 4.32 31.95
C LYS A 33 16.54 5.53 31.10
N LEU A 34 15.47 5.43 30.31
CA LEU A 34 15.02 6.45 29.37
C LEU A 34 13.72 7.13 29.81
N PHE A 35 12.68 6.37 30.18
CA PHE A 35 11.33 6.95 30.39
C PHE A 35 11.11 7.50 31.79
N LYS A 36 11.70 6.86 32.82
CA LYS A 36 11.62 7.31 34.21
C LYS A 36 11.97 8.81 34.39
N PRO A 37 13.13 9.30 33.91
CA PRO A 37 13.48 10.72 34.08
C PRO A 37 12.49 11.71 33.45
N TYR A 38 11.84 11.32 32.35
CA TYR A 38 10.80 12.15 31.73
C TYR A 38 9.49 12.12 32.50
N GLY A 39 9.18 11.04 33.23
CA GLY A 39 8.07 11.00 34.19
C GLY A 39 8.28 12.00 35.34
N GLU A 40 9.48 12.01 35.92
CA GLU A 40 9.88 12.98 36.96
C GLU A 40 9.81 14.42 36.45
N LEU A 41 10.24 14.66 35.20
CA LEU A 41 10.09 15.95 34.52
C LEU A 41 8.62 16.38 34.41
N LEU A 42 7.75 15.51 33.88
CA LEU A 42 6.32 15.82 33.69
C LEU A 42 5.66 16.18 35.02
N VAL A 43 5.89 15.39 36.07
CA VAL A 43 5.41 15.67 37.42
C VAL A 43 5.86 17.05 37.91
N ARG A 44 7.15 17.37 37.75
CA ARG A 44 7.70 18.66 38.17
C ARG A 44 7.03 19.83 37.44
N GLU A 45 6.76 19.70 36.15
CA GLU A 45 6.12 20.75 35.37
C GLU A 45 4.63 20.90 35.68
N ILE A 46 3.92 19.79 35.90
CA ILE A 46 2.52 19.79 36.34
C ILE A 46 2.39 20.47 37.71
N ARG A 47 3.27 20.12 38.66
CA ARG A 47 3.23 20.65 40.04
C ARG A 47 3.34 22.18 40.09
N LYS A 48 4.08 22.81 39.17
CA LYS A 48 4.21 24.28 39.09
C LYS A 48 2.88 24.98 38.81
N ASP A 49 1.96 24.26 38.19
CA ASP A 49 0.71 24.79 37.66
C ASP A 49 -0.51 24.45 38.52
N ILE A 50 -0.36 23.53 39.49
CA ILE A 50 -1.38 23.25 40.50
C ILE A 50 -1.35 24.38 41.53
N ARG A 51 -2.42 25.17 41.59
CA ARG A 51 -2.55 26.30 42.52
C ARG A 51 -3.70 26.08 43.51
N PRO A 52 -3.59 26.56 44.76
CA PRO A 52 -4.68 26.45 45.75
C PRO A 52 -5.99 27.10 45.28
N GLU A 53 -5.92 28.14 44.47
CA GLU A 53 -7.07 28.93 44.01
C GLU A 53 -7.80 28.33 42.80
N ALA A 54 -7.24 27.28 42.18
CA ALA A 54 -7.83 26.55 41.05
C ALA A 54 -7.64 25.03 41.28
N PRO A 55 -8.51 24.40 42.08
CA PRO A 55 -8.30 23.02 42.52
C PRO A 55 -8.41 22.05 41.34
N VAL A 56 -7.30 21.40 41.04
CA VAL A 56 -7.24 20.22 40.17
C VAL A 56 -7.82 19.05 40.95
N THR A 57 -8.69 18.26 40.33
CA THR A 57 -9.37 17.11 40.96
C THR A 57 -9.05 15.80 40.25
N SER A 58 -8.61 15.87 38.99
CA SER A 58 -8.54 14.70 38.11
C SER A 58 -7.45 14.82 37.04
N ILE A 59 -6.72 13.73 36.85
CA ILE A 59 -5.68 13.55 35.83
C ILE A 59 -6.07 12.34 34.96
N LEU A 60 -6.01 12.53 33.64
CA LEU A 60 -6.07 11.47 32.65
C LEU A 60 -4.68 11.29 32.03
N GLU A 61 -4.08 10.13 32.22
CA GLU A 61 -2.93 9.69 31.44
C GLU A 61 -3.39 8.88 30.23
N VAL A 62 -2.89 9.23 29.04
CA VAL A 62 -3.15 8.50 27.80
C VAL A 62 -1.84 7.95 27.22
N ALA A 63 -1.91 6.73 26.68
CA ALA A 63 -0.75 5.92 26.30
C ALA A 63 0.22 5.69 27.48
N CYS A 64 -0.30 5.16 28.59
CA CYS A 64 0.48 4.95 29.81
C CYS A 64 1.51 3.81 29.72
N GLY A 65 1.45 2.97 28.67
CA GLY A 65 2.35 1.84 28.46
C GLY A 65 2.31 0.86 29.63
N THR A 66 3.50 0.50 30.13
CA THR A 66 3.67 -0.38 31.30
C THR A 66 3.51 0.35 32.65
N GLY A 67 3.05 1.61 32.66
CA GLY A 67 2.77 2.39 33.87
C GLY A 67 3.98 3.12 34.47
N ARG A 68 5.05 3.28 33.69
CA ARG A 68 6.29 3.91 34.16
C ARG A 68 6.07 5.38 34.56
N ILE A 69 5.38 6.15 33.73
CA ILE A 69 5.04 7.55 34.02
C ILE A 69 3.88 7.62 35.03
N THR A 70 2.89 6.73 34.92
CA THR A 70 1.80 6.55 35.88
C THR A 70 2.29 6.44 37.31
N THR A 71 3.36 5.69 37.55
CA THR A 71 3.96 5.51 38.88
C THR A 71 4.36 6.85 39.50
N HIS A 72 5.03 7.71 38.74
CA HIS A 72 5.43 9.04 39.21
C HIS A 72 4.22 9.97 39.39
N LEU A 73 3.27 9.97 38.46
CA LEU A 73 2.03 10.75 38.60
C LEU A 73 1.27 10.35 39.88
N TYR A 74 1.21 9.06 40.19
CA TYR A 74 0.53 8.56 41.38
C TYR A 74 1.27 8.93 42.67
N GLU A 75 2.55 8.57 42.79
CA GLU A 75 3.31 8.74 44.03
C GLU A 75 3.53 10.20 44.40
N GLU A 76 3.70 11.07 43.41
CA GLU A 76 4.10 12.45 43.62
C GLU A 76 2.96 13.47 43.50
N LEU A 77 1.88 13.16 42.77
CA LEU A 77 0.75 14.09 42.59
C LEU A 77 -0.56 13.50 43.09
N ALA A 78 -1.01 12.39 42.53
CA ALA A 78 -2.36 11.91 42.78
C ALA A 78 -2.57 11.48 44.23
N ARG A 79 -1.65 10.69 44.80
CA ARG A 79 -1.75 10.22 46.19
C ARG A 79 -1.59 11.37 47.21
N PRO A 80 -0.58 12.27 47.12
CA PRO A 80 -0.42 13.33 48.11
C PRO A 80 -1.51 14.42 48.06
N LEU A 81 -2.07 14.67 46.87
CA LEU A 81 -3.08 15.73 46.66
C LEU A 81 -4.51 15.17 46.57
N ASN A 82 -4.70 13.87 46.77
CA ASN A 82 -5.99 13.17 46.67
C ASN A 82 -6.71 13.42 45.33
N LEU A 83 -5.97 13.32 44.22
CA LEU A 83 -6.50 13.48 42.85
C LEU A 83 -6.95 12.14 42.30
N LYS A 84 -8.03 12.15 41.50
CA LYS A 84 -8.39 10.98 40.69
C LYS A 84 -7.38 10.81 39.56
N LEU A 85 -6.72 9.65 39.47
CA LEU A 85 -5.85 9.30 38.34
C LEU A 85 -6.49 8.16 37.53
N VAL A 86 -6.69 8.42 36.24
CA VAL A 86 -7.12 7.44 35.24
C VAL A 86 -5.99 7.26 34.25
N ALA A 87 -5.58 6.03 33.99
CA ALA A 87 -4.53 5.70 33.04
C ALA A 87 -5.09 4.81 31.92
N THR A 88 -4.80 5.18 30.67
CA THR A 88 -5.37 4.51 29.50
C THR A 88 -4.30 4.16 28.49
N ASP A 89 -4.46 3.01 27.83
CA ASP A 89 -3.59 2.60 26.74
C ASP A 89 -4.39 1.84 25.67
N LEU A 90 -3.99 2.01 24.40
CA LEU A 90 -4.54 1.24 23.29
C LEU A 90 -4.12 -0.25 23.38
N SER A 91 -3.00 -0.53 24.04
CA SER A 91 -2.44 -1.86 24.23
C SER A 91 -2.92 -2.53 25.50
N LYS A 92 -3.87 -3.46 25.36
CA LYS A 92 -4.23 -4.40 26.43
C LYS A 92 -3.03 -5.13 27.04
N ILE A 93 -2.08 -5.57 26.21
CA ILE A 93 -0.87 -6.26 26.69
C ILE A 93 -0.03 -5.32 27.56
N ALA A 94 0.09 -4.03 27.19
CA ALA A 94 0.82 -3.07 28.01
C ALA A 94 0.15 -2.88 29.38
N ILE A 95 -1.19 -2.81 29.43
CA ILE A 95 -1.95 -2.74 30.69
C ILE A 95 -1.84 -4.03 31.52
N GLU A 96 -1.87 -5.20 30.89
CA GLU A 96 -1.67 -6.48 31.57
C GLU A 96 -0.28 -6.55 32.22
N VAL A 97 0.77 -6.17 31.48
CA VAL A 97 2.13 -6.05 32.03
C VAL A 97 2.19 -4.99 33.12
N CYS A 98 1.59 -3.81 32.90
CA CYS A 98 1.51 -2.72 33.87
C CYS A 98 1.02 -3.22 35.24
N LYS A 99 -0.11 -3.93 35.25
CA LYS A 99 -0.71 -4.47 36.49
C LYS A 99 0.18 -5.47 37.21
N THR A 100 1.14 -6.11 36.53
CA THR A 100 2.10 -7.03 37.16
C THR A 100 3.35 -6.34 37.70
N VAL A 101 3.68 -5.14 37.21
CA VAL A 101 4.94 -4.45 37.55
C VAL A 101 4.76 -3.25 38.48
N VAL A 102 3.57 -2.62 38.48
CA VAL A 102 3.25 -1.54 39.42
C VAL A 102 2.89 -2.09 40.81
N GLY A 103 3.10 -1.28 41.85
CA GLY A 103 2.80 -1.67 43.23
C GLY A 103 1.31 -1.87 43.51
N ASP A 104 0.98 -2.70 44.50
CA ASP A 104 -0.40 -3.04 44.87
C ASP A 104 -1.27 -1.82 45.22
N ASP A 105 -0.68 -0.83 45.89
CA ASP A 105 -1.36 0.44 46.20
C ASP A 105 -1.81 1.17 44.94
N LEU A 106 -0.94 1.25 43.93
CA LEU A 106 -1.23 1.91 42.66
C LEU A 106 -2.29 1.13 41.87
N ASN A 107 -2.18 -0.20 41.83
CA ASN A 107 -3.17 -1.09 41.20
C ASN A 107 -4.58 -0.94 41.78
N ARG A 108 -4.68 -0.65 43.09
CA ARG A 108 -5.96 -0.42 43.77
C ARG A 108 -6.52 0.98 43.53
N ASP A 109 -5.65 1.98 43.53
CA ASP A 109 -6.06 3.39 43.58
C ASP A 109 -6.16 4.07 42.19
N VAL A 110 -5.58 3.48 41.13
CA VAL A 110 -5.61 4.00 39.75
C VAL A 110 -6.56 3.21 38.86
N GLU A 111 -7.41 3.91 38.10
CA GLU A 111 -8.31 3.30 37.11
C GLU A 111 -7.56 3.04 35.79
N PHE A 112 -7.22 1.79 35.51
CA PHE A 112 -6.56 1.37 34.26
C PHE A 112 -7.54 0.89 33.19
N HIS A 113 -7.55 1.54 32.04
CA HIS A 113 -8.35 1.15 30.87
C HIS A 113 -7.46 0.69 29.71
N ALA A 114 -7.77 -0.49 29.17
CA ALA A 114 -7.16 -1.04 27.97
C ALA A 114 -8.05 -0.80 26.74
N ASP A 115 -7.46 -0.91 25.55
CA ASP A 115 -8.13 -0.78 24.25
C ASP A 115 -8.81 0.59 24.07
N VAL A 116 -8.19 1.64 24.63
CA VAL A 116 -8.65 3.03 24.51
C VAL A 116 -7.83 3.77 23.45
N ASP A 117 -8.48 4.20 22.38
CA ASP A 117 -7.89 5.11 21.39
C ASP A 117 -7.96 6.55 21.91
N MET A 118 -6.83 7.25 21.98
CA MET A 118 -6.81 8.65 22.42
C MET A 118 -7.47 9.61 21.42
N ALA A 119 -7.75 9.14 20.19
CA ALA A 119 -8.54 9.83 19.18
C ALA A 119 -10.05 9.50 19.27
N ASP A 120 -10.49 8.69 20.24
CA ASP A 120 -11.90 8.38 20.52
C ASP A 120 -12.06 7.99 22.01
N LEU A 121 -12.03 9.01 22.89
CA LEU A 121 -11.94 8.77 24.33
C LEU A 121 -13.31 8.39 24.92
N PRO A 122 -13.44 7.29 25.68
CA PRO A 122 -14.72 6.78 26.22
C PRO A 122 -15.18 7.56 27.46
N PHE A 123 -14.86 8.85 27.54
CA PHE A 123 -15.18 9.71 28.67
C PHE A 123 -16.16 10.80 28.24
N SER A 124 -17.01 11.25 29.16
CA SER A 124 -17.89 12.40 28.93
C SER A 124 -17.08 13.68 28.70
N ASN A 125 -17.74 14.68 28.13
CA ASN A 125 -17.16 16.02 28.03
C ASN A 125 -16.81 16.52 29.44
N ASP A 126 -15.76 17.34 29.55
CA ASP A 126 -15.43 18.08 30.78
C ASP A 126 -15.14 17.18 32.00
N SER A 127 -14.58 16.00 31.76
CA SER A 127 -14.32 14.98 32.77
C SER A 127 -13.00 15.18 33.53
N PHE A 128 -12.01 15.84 32.91
CA PHE A 128 -10.65 15.93 33.44
C PHE A 128 -10.10 17.35 33.50
N ASP A 129 -9.20 17.61 34.45
CA ASP A 129 -8.52 18.90 34.58
C ASP A 129 -7.17 18.90 33.87
N ILE A 130 -6.48 17.74 33.87
CA ILE A 130 -5.16 17.58 33.26
C ILE A 130 -5.14 16.31 32.41
N ILE A 131 -4.61 16.42 31.20
CA ILE A 131 -4.18 15.28 30.38
C ILE A 131 -2.66 15.19 30.39
N VAL A 132 -2.13 13.98 30.58
CA VAL A 132 -0.71 13.66 30.46
C VAL A 132 -0.51 12.62 29.35
N CYS A 133 0.43 12.85 28.44
CA CYS A 133 0.80 11.88 27.42
C CYS A 133 2.31 11.83 27.20
N GLY A 134 2.98 10.87 27.85
CA GLY A 134 4.41 10.67 27.69
C GLY A 134 4.74 9.77 26.50
N PHE A 135 5.39 10.31 25.48
CA PHE A 135 5.82 9.58 24.27
C PHE A 135 4.71 8.83 23.52
N GLY A 136 3.44 9.14 23.77
CA GLY A 136 2.29 8.52 23.09
C GLY A 136 1.74 9.32 21.91
N LEU A 137 1.83 10.66 21.98
CA LEU A 137 1.31 11.58 20.94
C LEU A 137 1.95 11.35 19.56
N MET A 138 3.03 10.59 19.50
CA MET A 138 3.72 10.28 18.26
C MET A 138 3.05 9.21 17.39
N PHE A 139 2.28 8.30 17.99
CA PHE A 139 1.68 7.18 17.29
C PHE A 139 0.36 7.46 16.53
N PRO A 140 -0.60 8.26 17.04
CA PRO A 140 -1.90 8.39 16.36
C PRO A 140 -1.75 9.07 14.98
N PRO A 141 -2.33 8.54 13.90
CA PRO A 141 -2.17 9.14 12.56
C PRO A 141 -2.81 10.53 12.45
N ASP A 142 -3.96 10.74 13.12
CA ASP A 142 -4.71 11.99 13.09
C ASP A 142 -4.51 12.78 14.40
N LYS A 143 -3.52 13.68 14.40
CA LYS A 143 -3.24 14.55 15.56
C LYS A 143 -4.35 15.54 15.83
N SER A 144 -5.09 15.96 14.79
CA SER A 144 -6.17 16.94 14.89
C SER A 144 -7.37 16.36 15.64
N LYS A 145 -7.74 15.11 15.32
CA LYS A 145 -8.77 14.38 16.05
C LYS A 145 -8.40 14.16 17.51
N VAL A 146 -7.14 13.80 17.80
CA VAL A 146 -6.63 13.70 19.18
C VAL A 146 -6.74 15.04 19.92
N ALA A 147 -6.32 16.14 19.29
CA ALA A 147 -6.44 17.48 19.87
C ALA A 147 -7.91 17.84 20.17
N ARG A 148 -8.84 17.51 19.26
CA ARG A 148 -10.27 17.72 19.44
C ARG A 148 -10.84 16.91 20.60
N GLU A 149 -10.46 15.63 20.71
CA GLU A 149 -10.86 14.75 21.81
C GLU A 149 -10.30 15.20 23.15
N PHE A 150 -9.04 15.64 23.19
CA PHE A 150 -8.44 16.20 24.40
C PHE A 150 -9.19 17.45 24.84
N LYS A 151 -9.48 18.37 23.92
CA LYS A 151 -10.29 19.55 24.19
C LYS A 151 -11.68 19.19 24.72
N ARG A 152 -12.31 18.15 24.15
CA ARG A 152 -13.64 17.69 24.52
C ARG A 152 -13.71 17.19 25.96
N VAL A 153 -12.75 16.34 26.37
CA VAL A 153 -12.77 15.73 27.72
C VAL A 153 -12.17 16.66 28.79
N LEU A 154 -11.42 17.69 28.42
CA LEU A 154 -10.90 18.68 29.35
C LEU A 154 -11.96 19.68 29.79
N ARG A 155 -11.96 20.04 31.07
CA ARG A 155 -12.74 21.16 31.62
C ARG A 155 -12.27 22.50 31.04
N PRO A 156 -13.10 23.57 31.08
CA PRO A 156 -12.63 24.91 30.73
C PRO A 156 -11.39 25.26 31.58
N GLY A 157 -10.34 25.79 30.95
CA GLY A 157 -9.05 26.04 31.62
C GLY A 157 -8.19 24.79 31.89
N GLY A 158 -8.65 23.60 31.51
CA GLY A 158 -7.90 22.34 31.64
C GLY A 158 -6.63 22.33 30.79
N LYS A 159 -5.64 21.53 31.20
CA LYS A 159 -4.27 21.56 30.67
C LYS A 159 -3.81 20.23 30.09
N ILE A 160 -2.86 20.29 29.17
CA ILE A 160 -2.22 19.13 28.54
C ILE A 160 -0.72 19.22 28.75
N TYR A 161 -0.09 18.12 29.17
CA TYR A 161 1.36 17.95 29.21
C TYR A 161 1.74 16.71 28.42
N GLY A 162 2.67 16.84 27.48
CA GLY A 162 3.16 15.68 26.73
C GLY A 162 4.65 15.74 26.47
N THR A 163 5.25 14.59 26.21
CA THR A 163 6.64 14.49 25.71
C THR A 163 6.68 13.76 24.38
N VAL A 164 7.51 14.23 23.44
CA VAL A 164 7.81 13.54 22.17
C VAL A 164 9.31 13.63 21.87
N PHE A 165 9.89 12.62 21.20
CA PHE A 165 11.33 12.62 20.90
C PHE A 165 11.70 13.74 19.93
N HIS A 166 12.65 14.61 20.29
CA HIS A 166 13.31 15.52 19.36
C HIS A 166 14.51 14.83 18.69
N TYR A 167 15.33 14.15 19.48
CA TYR A 167 16.55 13.47 19.04
C TYR A 167 16.82 12.30 19.97
N ASN A 168 17.30 11.19 19.41
CA ASN A 168 17.76 10.04 20.20
C ASN A 168 18.94 9.39 19.47
N GLU A 169 20.15 9.53 20.03
CA GLU A 169 21.41 9.10 19.41
C GLU A 169 21.44 7.60 19.12
N LEU A 170 20.96 6.78 20.07
CA LEU A 170 20.91 5.32 19.91
C LEU A 170 20.03 4.92 18.72
N PHE A 171 18.83 5.51 18.63
CA PHE A 171 17.89 5.22 17.55
C PHE A 171 18.39 5.78 16.21
N GLY A 172 18.95 6.99 16.21
CA GLY A 172 19.51 7.63 15.00
C GLY A 172 20.66 6.83 14.40
N LEU A 173 21.62 6.39 15.23
CA LEU A 173 22.72 5.52 14.79
C LEU A 173 22.21 4.17 14.31
N THR A 174 21.25 3.56 15.01
CA THR A 174 20.66 2.29 14.59
C THR A 174 19.94 2.43 13.25
N LEU A 175 19.19 3.51 13.05
CA LEU A 175 18.55 3.83 11.78
C LEU A 175 19.58 3.98 10.66
N GLU A 176 20.65 4.74 10.89
CA GLU A 176 21.72 4.93 9.91
C GLU A 176 22.39 3.60 9.51
N GLN A 177 22.75 2.76 10.48
CA GLN A 177 23.42 1.49 10.20
C GLN A 177 22.49 0.47 9.52
N THR A 178 21.24 0.40 9.95
CA THR A 178 20.24 -0.46 9.30
C THR A 178 19.93 0.01 7.89
N GLN A 179 19.92 1.32 7.63
CA GLN A 179 19.80 1.87 6.27
C GLN A 179 20.98 1.49 5.38
N LYS A 180 22.21 1.55 5.89
CA LYS A 180 23.40 1.12 5.14
C LYS A 180 23.36 -0.36 4.77
N LEU A 181 22.89 -1.22 5.68
CA LEU A 181 22.87 -2.67 5.50
C LEU A 181 21.68 -3.18 4.68
N PHE A 182 20.49 -2.61 4.92
CA PHE A 182 19.23 -3.12 4.39
C PHE A 182 18.51 -2.14 3.44
N GLY A 183 19.02 -0.93 3.26
CA GLY A 183 18.43 0.09 2.40
C GLY A 183 17.37 0.93 3.11
N ALA A 184 16.09 0.75 2.77
CA ALA A 184 15.02 1.55 3.35
C ALA A 184 14.70 1.07 4.78
N PRO A 185 14.59 1.99 5.75
CA PRO A 185 14.27 1.62 7.13
C PRO A 185 12.82 1.12 7.24
N SER A 186 12.52 0.41 8.32
CA SER A 186 11.12 0.07 8.64
C SER A 186 10.32 1.34 8.87
N ALA A 187 9.13 1.44 8.26
CA ALA A 187 8.22 2.56 8.50
C ALA A 187 7.82 2.70 9.98
N ILE A 188 7.94 1.63 10.79
CA ILE A 188 7.77 1.68 12.26
C ILE A 188 8.93 2.44 12.91
N LEU A 189 10.16 2.16 12.47
CA LEU A 189 11.35 2.81 12.99
C LEU A 189 11.35 4.30 12.58
N ASP A 190 10.94 4.58 11.35
CA ASP A 190 10.66 5.95 10.92
C ASP A 190 9.54 6.56 11.76
N GLY A 191 8.43 5.87 12.03
CA GLY A 191 7.35 6.37 12.87
C GLY A 191 7.80 6.76 14.28
N ALA A 192 8.64 5.93 14.92
CA ALA A 192 9.22 6.19 16.24
C ALA A 192 10.19 7.38 16.25
N LEU A 193 10.77 7.73 15.09
CA LEU A 193 11.73 8.83 14.91
C LEU A 193 11.15 10.04 14.13
N SER A 194 9.94 9.89 13.57
CA SER A 194 9.33 10.82 12.61
C SER A 194 8.93 12.15 13.22
N LEU A 195 8.94 12.25 14.56
CA LEU A 195 8.49 13.41 15.31
C LEU A 195 9.58 14.10 16.10
N SER A 196 10.81 14.01 15.60
CA SER A 196 11.83 15.04 15.85
C SER A 196 11.29 16.46 15.61
N ASP A 197 10.29 16.57 14.72
CA ASP A 197 9.48 17.74 14.46
C ASP A 197 8.14 17.74 15.25
N HIS A 198 8.04 18.62 16.24
CA HIS A 198 6.82 18.82 17.04
C HIS A 198 5.70 19.57 16.28
N SER A 199 5.98 20.13 15.09
CA SER A 199 5.10 21.05 14.36
C SER A 199 3.71 20.47 14.12
N ALA A 200 3.61 19.17 13.81
CA ALA A 200 2.35 18.47 13.54
C ALA A 200 1.39 18.53 14.74
N ILE A 201 1.88 18.21 15.95
CA ILE A 201 1.07 18.20 17.17
C ILE A 201 0.76 19.65 17.61
N THR A 202 1.74 20.55 17.54
CA THR A 202 1.51 21.96 17.91
C THR A 202 0.53 22.67 16.96
N SER A 203 0.53 22.30 15.68
CA SER A 203 -0.43 22.80 14.69
C SER A 203 -1.82 22.28 15.00
N ALA A 204 -1.96 20.99 15.33
CA ALA A 204 -3.23 20.42 15.77
C ALA A 204 -3.79 21.13 17.02
N PHE A 205 -2.94 21.38 18.03
CA PHE A 205 -3.34 22.14 19.22
C PHE A 205 -3.77 23.56 18.86
N SER A 206 -3.04 24.24 17.97
CA SER A 206 -3.39 25.60 17.53
C SER A 206 -4.71 25.63 16.76
N MET A 207 -4.95 24.66 15.86
CA MET A 207 -6.18 24.55 15.07
C MET A 207 -7.42 24.34 15.94
N GLU A 208 -7.29 23.58 17.02
CA GLU A 208 -8.39 23.30 17.95
C GLU A 208 -8.48 24.33 19.10
N GLY A 209 -7.56 25.30 19.17
CA GLY A 209 -7.56 26.34 20.19
C GLY A 209 -7.05 25.89 21.56
N LEU A 210 -6.24 24.83 21.59
CA LEU A 210 -5.49 24.37 22.77
C LEU A 210 -4.15 25.12 22.96
N ALA A 211 -3.74 25.90 21.97
CA ALA A 211 -2.51 26.69 21.99
C ALA A 211 -2.70 27.99 21.18
N ARG A 212 -2.07 29.08 21.63
CA ARG A 212 -2.06 30.38 20.92
C ARG A 212 -0.87 30.55 19.97
N GLY A 213 0.16 29.72 20.08
CA GLY A 213 1.34 29.71 19.21
C GLY A 213 2.42 28.71 19.65
N VAL A 214 3.39 28.43 18.78
CA VAL A 214 4.42 27.37 18.98
C VAL A 214 5.40 27.68 20.12
N ALA A 215 5.82 28.94 20.26
CA ALA A 215 6.86 29.34 21.21
C ALA A 215 6.42 29.28 22.69
N GLU A 216 5.12 29.28 22.98
CA GLU A 216 4.57 29.15 24.34
C GLU A 216 4.38 27.69 24.78
N VAL A 217 4.54 26.74 23.85
CA VAL A 217 4.03 25.37 23.98
C VAL A 217 5.14 24.34 24.08
N VAL A 218 6.36 24.66 23.62
CA VAL A 218 7.42 23.66 23.43
C VAL A 218 8.70 24.03 24.19
N THR A 219 9.25 23.09 24.96
CA THR A 219 10.56 23.23 25.61
C THR A 219 11.44 22.01 25.37
N SER A 220 12.70 22.23 24.98
CA SER A 220 13.72 21.19 24.78
C SER A 220 14.22 20.63 26.12
N CYS A 221 14.22 19.31 26.27
CA CYS A 221 14.57 18.62 27.52
C CYS A 221 15.62 17.52 27.25
N PRO A 222 16.91 17.88 27.25
CA PRO A 222 18.00 16.93 26.99
C PRO A 222 18.28 16.04 28.21
N LEU A 223 18.69 14.80 27.94
CA LEU A 223 19.08 13.79 28.90
C LEU A 223 20.18 12.88 28.29
N THR A 224 20.86 12.13 29.14
CA THR A 224 21.79 11.07 28.75
C THR A 224 21.46 9.82 29.55
N PHE A 225 21.48 8.66 28.91
CA PHE A 225 21.24 7.38 29.56
C PHE A 225 22.28 6.34 29.12
N HIS A 226 22.59 5.39 30.02
CA HIS A 226 23.61 4.37 29.81
C HIS A 226 22.99 3.02 29.43
N LEU A 227 23.43 2.38 28.34
CA LEU A 227 23.09 0.98 28.04
C LEU A 227 24.35 0.16 27.88
N ASP A 228 24.48 -0.94 28.64
CA ASP A 228 25.60 -1.86 28.44
C ASP A 228 25.50 -2.59 27.08
N GLU A 229 26.55 -3.33 26.73
CA GLU A 229 26.63 -4.03 25.44
C GLU A 229 25.52 -5.08 25.25
N GLN A 230 25.10 -5.76 26.31
CA GLN A 230 24.06 -6.77 26.24
C GLN A 230 22.69 -6.14 26.01
N ASP A 231 22.37 -5.08 26.76
CA ASP A 231 21.13 -4.31 26.59
C ASP A 231 21.08 -3.61 25.23
N THR A 232 22.21 -3.09 24.75
CA THR A 232 22.33 -2.49 23.41
C THR A 232 22.09 -3.54 22.32
N ARG A 233 22.67 -4.74 22.46
CA ARG A 233 22.42 -5.84 21.52
C ARG A 233 20.94 -6.23 21.48
N GLU A 234 20.30 -6.30 22.64
CA GLU A 234 18.87 -6.64 22.73
C GLU A 234 17.99 -5.53 22.14
N PHE A 235 18.37 -4.26 22.31
CA PHE A 235 17.74 -3.13 21.62
C PHE A 235 17.87 -3.26 20.10
N LEU A 236 19.06 -3.57 19.60
CA LEU A 236 19.30 -3.78 18.17
C LEU A 236 18.46 -4.92 17.62
N PHE A 237 18.36 -6.05 18.33
CA PHE A 237 17.47 -7.15 17.92
C PHE A 237 16.01 -6.70 17.82
N ASN A 238 15.48 -6.03 18.85
CA ASN A 238 14.09 -5.53 18.86
C ASN A 238 13.83 -4.45 17.80
N THR A 239 14.87 -3.78 17.31
CA THR A 239 14.77 -2.81 16.21
C THR A 239 14.88 -3.48 14.85
N CYS A 240 15.89 -4.33 14.66
CA CYS A 240 16.14 -5.03 13.40
C CYS A 240 15.04 -6.04 13.06
N VAL A 241 14.35 -6.64 14.06
CA VAL A 241 13.20 -7.51 13.83
C VAL A 241 11.99 -6.76 13.22
N LEU A 242 12.04 -5.43 13.12
CA LEU A 242 11.05 -4.63 12.38
C LEU A 242 11.42 -4.50 10.89
N LEU A 243 12.62 -4.95 10.49
CA LEU A 243 13.11 -4.92 9.11
C LEU A 243 12.74 -6.23 8.40
N GLU A 244 12.13 -6.10 7.23
CA GLU A 244 11.63 -7.24 6.46
C GLU A 244 12.75 -8.18 6.03
N GLU A 245 13.91 -7.66 5.60
CA GLU A 245 15.04 -8.49 5.19
C GLU A 245 15.66 -9.25 6.37
N PHE A 246 15.79 -8.61 7.53
CA PHE A 246 16.29 -9.26 8.74
C PHE A 246 15.39 -10.42 9.19
N ASN A 247 14.07 -10.26 9.07
CA ASN A 247 13.11 -11.33 9.37
C ASN A 247 13.19 -12.51 8.40
N GLN A 248 13.73 -12.33 7.20
CA GLN A 248 13.91 -13.40 6.21
C GLN A 248 15.24 -14.15 6.37
N CYS A 249 16.14 -13.65 7.22
CA CYS A 249 17.44 -14.28 7.48
C CYS A 249 17.33 -15.44 8.48
N ASP A 250 18.25 -16.41 8.35
CA ASP A 250 18.51 -17.40 9.40
C ASP A 250 19.20 -16.76 10.62
N THR A 251 19.23 -17.50 11.74
CA THR A 251 19.84 -17.06 13.01
C THR A 251 21.29 -16.60 12.83
N LEU A 252 22.11 -17.37 12.12
CA LEU A 252 23.54 -17.06 11.97
C LEU A 252 23.75 -15.73 11.25
N THR A 253 22.98 -15.51 10.19
CA THR A 253 23.01 -14.27 9.42
C THR A 253 22.50 -13.09 10.25
N ARG A 254 21.45 -13.28 11.07
CA ARG A 254 20.94 -12.25 11.98
C ARG A 254 21.99 -11.83 13.01
N GLU A 255 22.68 -12.78 13.65
CA GLU A 255 23.73 -12.46 14.62
C GLU A 255 24.88 -11.70 13.97
N ALA A 256 25.30 -12.08 12.76
CA ALA A 256 26.36 -11.37 12.04
C ALA A 256 25.98 -9.89 11.78
N TYR A 257 24.71 -9.62 11.41
CA TYR A 257 24.22 -8.25 11.27
C TYR A 257 24.21 -7.49 12.61
N LEU A 258 23.77 -8.13 13.69
CA LEU A 258 23.77 -7.51 15.02
C LEU A 258 25.19 -7.19 15.50
N ASP A 259 26.15 -8.09 15.28
CA ASP A 259 27.57 -7.86 15.58
C ASP A 259 28.13 -6.67 14.81
N THR A 260 27.80 -6.59 13.51
CA THR A 260 28.24 -5.49 12.65
C THR A 260 27.71 -4.14 13.16
N ILE A 261 26.40 -4.06 13.43
CA ILE A 261 25.78 -2.81 13.89
C ILE A 261 26.29 -2.43 15.29
N LEU A 262 26.43 -3.39 16.19
CA LEU A 262 26.94 -3.17 17.54
C LEU A 262 28.39 -2.65 17.52
N GLY A 263 29.22 -3.17 16.61
CA GLY A 263 30.59 -2.69 16.39
C GLY A 263 30.64 -1.22 15.97
N GLU A 264 29.75 -0.82 15.06
CA GLU A 264 29.62 0.57 14.59
C GLU A 264 29.13 1.50 15.71
N LEU A 265 28.10 1.11 16.47
CA LEU A 265 27.62 1.89 17.61
C LEU A 265 28.72 2.08 18.67
N ARG A 266 29.51 1.03 18.95
CA ARG A 266 30.63 1.09 19.89
C ARG A 266 31.73 2.03 19.43
N ALA A 267 31.99 2.11 18.12
CA ALA A 267 32.95 3.05 17.56
C ALA A 267 32.49 4.51 17.69
N HIS A 268 31.18 4.77 17.54
CA HIS A 268 30.61 6.13 17.63
C HIS A 268 30.41 6.60 19.08
N VAL A 269 29.95 5.73 19.99
CA VAL A 269 29.69 6.05 21.40
C VAL A 269 30.44 5.08 22.32
N PRO A 270 31.78 5.20 22.46
CA PRO A 270 32.58 4.25 23.27
C PRO A 270 32.20 4.23 24.75
N SER A 271 31.63 5.33 25.25
CA SER A 271 31.17 5.47 26.64
C SER A 271 29.86 4.73 26.92
N GLN A 272 29.15 4.29 25.89
CA GLN A 272 27.81 3.69 25.97
C GLN A 272 26.77 4.59 26.67
N ASN A 273 27.03 5.90 26.70
CA ASN A 273 26.13 6.92 27.21
C ASN A 273 25.50 7.66 26.03
N TYR A 274 24.25 7.37 25.75
CA TYR A 274 23.54 7.88 24.58
C TYR A 274 22.79 9.17 24.92
N ALA A 275 22.93 10.17 24.07
CA ALA A 275 22.18 11.42 24.19
C ALA A 275 20.73 11.27 23.69
N VAL A 276 19.79 11.84 24.44
CA VAL A 276 18.38 11.94 24.04
C VAL A 276 17.85 13.32 24.36
N ASN A 277 16.98 13.84 23.51
CA ASN A 277 16.30 15.09 23.73
C ASN A 277 14.82 14.91 23.40
N ALA A 278 13.94 15.43 24.25
CA ALA A 278 12.50 15.41 24.05
C ALA A 278 11.94 16.83 24.07
N TRP A 279 10.90 17.04 23.28
CA TRP A 279 10.04 18.21 23.37
C TRP A 279 9.03 17.99 24.48
N LEU A 280 8.99 18.91 25.45
CA LEU A 280 7.88 19.05 26.38
C LEU A 280 6.82 19.94 25.73
N LEU A 281 5.63 19.39 25.52
CA LEU A 281 4.47 20.05 24.94
C LEU A 281 3.49 20.49 26.04
N ARG A 282 2.95 21.71 25.94
CA ARG A 282 1.95 22.27 26.86
C ARG A 282 0.75 22.82 26.10
N GLY A 283 -0.46 22.41 26.49
CA GLY A 283 -1.71 22.97 25.95
C GLY A 283 -2.64 23.43 27.07
N ALA A 284 -3.56 24.33 26.76
CA ALA A 284 -4.64 24.73 27.66
C ALA A 284 -5.91 25.03 26.86
N VAL A 285 -7.06 24.59 27.38
CA VAL A 285 -8.35 24.94 26.80
C VAL A 285 -8.67 26.39 27.14
N ASP A 286 -8.70 27.27 26.13
CA ASP A 286 -9.22 28.62 26.30
C ASP A 286 -10.73 28.54 26.58
N GLU A 287 -11.21 29.17 27.66
CA GLU A 287 -12.63 29.15 28.04
C GLU A 287 -13.55 29.66 26.90
N ALA A 288 -13.08 30.61 26.09
CA ALA A 288 -13.82 31.12 24.94
C ALA A 288 -13.86 30.13 23.76
N SER A 289 -12.84 29.26 23.63
CA SER A 289 -12.71 28.31 22.52
C SER A 289 -13.65 27.11 22.61
N LYS A 290 -14.26 26.88 23.79
CA LYS A 290 -15.15 25.73 24.02
C LYS A 290 -16.51 25.86 23.34
N GLN A 291 -16.90 27.09 22.98
CA GLN A 291 -18.19 27.40 22.38
C GLN A 291 -18.16 27.49 20.84
N THR A 292 -16.99 27.44 20.20
CA THR A 292 -16.83 27.61 18.75
C THR A 292 -16.22 26.36 18.10
N VAL A 293 -17.08 25.49 17.57
CA VAL A 293 -16.68 24.53 16.54
C VAL A 293 -17.07 25.15 15.20
N ALA A 294 -16.11 25.81 14.53
CA ALA A 294 -16.30 26.24 13.15
C ALA A 294 -16.45 24.99 12.28
N VAL A 295 -17.69 24.68 11.94
CA VAL A 295 -18.09 23.58 11.06
C VAL A 295 -17.56 23.82 9.66
N SER A 296 -16.81 22.86 9.09
CA SER A 296 -16.48 22.93 7.65
C SER A 296 -17.74 22.86 6.79
N ALA A 297 -17.70 23.49 5.62
CA ALA A 297 -18.79 23.41 4.64
C ALA A 297 -18.99 21.96 4.13
N LEU A 298 -20.16 21.70 3.54
CA LEU A 298 -20.41 20.51 2.74
C LEU A 298 -19.57 20.56 1.44
N PRO A 299 -19.19 19.41 0.86
CA PRO A 299 -18.48 19.39 -0.41
C PRO A 299 -19.33 20.00 -1.55
N ASP A 300 -18.69 20.79 -2.42
CA ASP A 300 -19.35 21.50 -3.52
C ASP A 300 -19.14 20.79 -4.86
N PHE A 301 -20.14 20.02 -5.27
CA PHE A 301 -20.17 19.32 -6.56
C PHE A 301 -20.85 20.11 -7.69
N GLY A 302 -21.12 21.41 -7.52
CA GLY A 302 -21.84 22.24 -8.49
C GLY A 302 -21.14 22.31 -9.86
N GLU A 303 -19.84 22.60 -9.89
CA GLU A 303 -19.04 22.67 -11.12
C GLU A 303 -18.99 21.32 -11.85
N LEU A 304 -18.78 20.22 -11.10
CA LEU A 304 -18.77 18.86 -11.64
C LEU A 304 -20.15 18.47 -12.23
N SER A 305 -21.23 18.79 -11.51
CA SER A 305 -22.60 18.48 -11.93
C SER A 305 -22.97 19.22 -13.21
N ALA A 306 -22.64 20.51 -13.29
CA ALA A 306 -22.86 21.31 -14.49
C ALA A 306 -22.07 20.76 -15.67
N PHE A 307 -20.78 20.46 -15.49
CA PHE A 307 -19.93 19.90 -16.56
C PHE A 307 -20.42 18.54 -17.05
N ARG A 308 -20.84 17.64 -16.13
CA ARG A 308 -21.42 16.33 -16.48
C ARG A 308 -22.71 16.43 -17.29
N ALA A 309 -23.51 17.49 -17.09
CA ALA A 309 -24.77 17.68 -17.77
C ALA A 309 -24.60 18.10 -19.24
N MET A 310 -23.44 18.65 -19.61
CA MET A 310 -23.14 19.12 -20.96
C MET A 310 -23.08 17.97 -21.96
N ALA A 311 -23.59 18.21 -23.18
CA ALA A 311 -23.50 17.23 -24.26
C ALA A 311 -22.04 17.09 -24.73
N PRO A 312 -21.52 15.86 -24.93
CA PRO A 312 -20.18 15.61 -25.47
C PRO A 312 -19.84 16.45 -26.70
N GLU A 313 -20.79 16.58 -27.62
CA GLU A 313 -20.64 17.26 -28.90
C GLU A 313 -20.49 18.78 -28.73
N LEU A 314 -21.09 19.35 -27.67
CA LEU A 314 -20.95 20.77 -27.32
C LEU A 314 -19.60 21.06 -26.68
N VAL A 315 -19.07 20.12 -25.89
CA VAL A 315 -17.80 20.28 -25.17
C VAL A 315 -16.60 20.25 -26.12
N GLU A 316 -16.67 19.44 -27.17
CA GLU A 316 -15.60 19.30 -28.17
C GLU A 316 -15.78 20.19 -29.42
N SER A 317 -16.89 20.94 -29.51
CA SER A 317 -17.12 21.90 -30.60
C SER A 317 -16.20 23.11 -30.48
N ARG A 318 -15.62 23.55 -31.60
CA ARG A 318 -14.85 24.80 -31.71
C ARG A 318 -15.71 26.03 -32.07
N ASP A 319 -17.04 25.88 -32.18
CA ASP A 319 -17.96 26.98 -32.52
C ASP A 319 -18.67 27.52 -31.28
N ASP A 320 -18.15 28.61 -30.73
CA ASP A 320 -18.66 29.28 -29.53
C ASP A 320 -20.10 29.84 -29.69
N ARG A 321 -20.62 29.90 -30.92
CA ARG A 321 -21.94 30.49 -31.22
C ARG A 321 -23.14 29.58 -30.90
N LEU A 322 -22.91 28.31 -30.60
CA LEU A 322 -23.95 27.32 -30.28
C LEU A 322 -24.20 27.13 -28.77
N LEU A 323 -23.54 27.92 -27.91
CA LEU A 323 -23.51 27.69 -26.47
C LEU A 323 -24.61 28.44 -25.69
N PRO A 324 -25.32 27.77 -24.76
CA PRO A 324 -26.13 28.45 -23.75
C PRO A 324 -25.26 29.36 -22.87
N LEU A 325 -25.73 30.58 -22.58
CA LEU A 325 -25.01 31.57 -21.75
C LEU A 325 -24.67 31.05 -20.33
N SER A 326 -25.45 30.10 -19.80
CA SER A 326 -25.23 29.47 -18.49
C SER A 326 -24.00 28.58 -18.43
N ASP A 327 -23.61 27.97 -19.55
CA ASP A 327 -22.61 26.89 -19.60
C ASP A 327 -21.21 27.42 -20.00
N ALA A 328 -21.18 28.65 -20.52
CA ALA A 328 -19.99 29.27 -21.07
C ALA A 328 -18.79 29.39 -20.09
N PRO A 329 -18.96 29.67 -18.77
CA PRO A 329 -17.81 29.77 -17.87
C PRO A 329 -17.08 28.44 -17.63
N ALA A 330 -17.83 27.35 -17.42
CA ALA A 330 -17.26 26.03 -17.17
C ALA A 330 -16.58 25.48 -18.44
N LEU A 331 -17.20 25.67 -19.60
CA LEU A 331 -16.62 25.27 -20.87
C LEU A 331 -15.33 26.05 -21.20
N ARG A 332 -15.31 27.37 -20.97
CA ARG A 332 -14.07 28.17 -21.17
C ARG A 332 -12.92 27.69 -20.29
N ARG A 333 -13.19 27.27 -19.05
CA ARG A 333 -12.16 26.69 -18.17
C ARG A 333 -11.64 25.36 -18.70
N TYR A 334 -12.54 24.47 -19.13
CA TYR A 334 -12.17 23.21 -19.78
C TYR A 334 -11.28 23.45 -21.00
N GLN A 335 -11.73 24.29 -21.94
CA GLN A 335 -10.98 24.63 -23.15
C GLN A 335 -9.61 25.22 -22.82
N ALA A 336 -9.52 26.15 -21.86
CA ALA A 336 -8.24 26.72 -21.43
C ALA A 336 -7.29 25.66 -20.86
N MET A 337 -7.78 24.76 -20.00
CA MET A 337 -6.96 23.67 -19.44
C MET A 337 -6.58 22.64 -20.50
N LYS A 338 -7.47 22.33 -21.46
CA LYS A 338 -7.16 21.45 -22.60
C LYS A 338 -6.07 22.07 -23.48
N SER A 339 -6.18 23.36 -23.81
CA SER A 339 -5.15 24.07 -24.57
C SER A 339 -3.80 24.08 -23.85
N ALA A 340 -3.78 24.28 -22.53
CA ALA A 340 -2.55 24.21 -21.74
C ALA A 340 -1.95 22.79 -21.73
N PHE A 341 -2.80 21.76 -21.58
CA PHE A 341 -2.41 20.36 -21.65
C PHE A 341 -1.77 20.01 -23.01
N LEU A 342 -2.39 20.41 -24.12
CA LEU A 342 -1.85 20.16 -25.47
C LEU A 342 -0.55 20.92 -25.72
N ALA A 343 -0.36 22.09 -25.10
CA ALA A 343 0.90 22.82 -25.15
C ALA A 343 2.01 22.14 -24.33
N GLU A 344 1.68 21.54 -23.19
CA GLU A 344 2.62 20.77 -22.35
C GLU A 344 2.95 19.40 -22.95
N HIS A 345 2.00 18.81 -23.68
CA HIS A 345 2.09 17.48 -24.29
C HIS A 345 1.86 17.53 -25.81
N PRO A 346 2.78 18.13 -26.60
CA PRO A 346 2.60 18.30 -28.04
C PRO A 346 2.51 16.98 -28.82
N GLU A 347 3.01 15.88 -28.25
CA GLU A 347 2.93 14.52 -28.82
C GLU A 347 1.56 13.86 -28.59
N TYR A 348 0.64 14.49 -27.85
CA TYR A 348 -0.71 13.96 -27.62
C TYR A 348 -1.60 14.18 -28.86
N PRO A 349 -2.08 13.11 -29.53
CA PRO A 349 -2.78 13.22 -30.80
C PRO A 349 -4.29 13.45 -30.59
N ASP A 350 -4.67 14.66 -30.16
CA ASP A 350 -6.06 14.98 -29.73
C ASP A 350 -7.13 14.56 -30.74
N ASP A 351 -6.97 14.94 -32.01
CA ASP A 351 -7.95 14.66 -33.06
C ASP A 351 -8.13 13.14 -33.30
N GLU A 352 -7.04 12.36 -33.23
CA GLU A 352 -7.08 10.89 -33.38
C GLU A 352 -7.70 10.22 -32.15
N VAL A 353 -7.43 10.72 -30.94
CA VAL A 353 -8.04 10.20 -29.71
C VAL A 353 -9.54 10.43 -29.71
N GLU A 354 -9.99 11.63 -30.10
CA GLU A 354 -11.41 11.95 -30.18
C GLU A 354 -12.11 11.16 -31.30
N ALA A 355 -11.44 10.91 -32.43
CA ALA A 355 -11.96 10.01 -33.46
C ALA A 355 -12.12 8.58 -32.94
N LEU A 356 -11.09 8.03 -32.30
CA LEU A 356 -11.13 6.70 -31.70
C LEU A 356 -12.23 6.58 -30.63
N ARG A 357 -12.40 7.60 -29.78
CA ARG A 357 -13.45 7.66 -28.76
C ARG A 357 -14.84 7.59 -29.40
N ARG A 358 -15.08 8.34 -30.48
CA ARG A 358 -16.36 8.33 -31.20
C ARG A 358 -16.63 7.04 -31.95
N GLU A 359 -15.61 6.42 -32.54
CA GLU A 359 -15.77 5.25 -33.40
C GLU A 359 -15.83 3.94 -32.61
N GLU A 360 -15.03 3.80 -31.55
CA GLU A 360 -14.84 2.52 -30.87
C GLU A 360 -15.37 2.50 -29.42
N PHE A 361 -15.62 3.68 -28.83
CA PHE A 361 -15.96 3.83 -27.41
C PHE A 361 -17.11 4.81 -27.14
N SER A 362 -17.94 5.10 -28.14
CA SER A 362 -19.06 6.06 -28.08
C SER A 362 -20.03 5.80 -26.92
N ARG A 363 -20.19 4.52 -26.55
CA ARG A 363 -21.05 4.10 -25.43
C ARG A 363 -20.67 4.70 -24.08
N LEU A 364 -19.39 5.02 -23.86
CA LEU A 364 -18.96 5.71 -22.64
C LEU A 364 -19.55 7.11 -22.56
N ASP A 365 -19.62 7.82 -23.68
CA ASP A 365 -20.22 9.16 -23.77
C ASP A 365 -21.74 9.12 -23.71
N ALA A 366 -22.36 8.21 -24.46
CA ALA A 366 -23.80 8.01 -24.46
C ALA A 366 -24.35 7.69 -23.06
N GLN A 367 -23.58 6.93 -22.26
CA GLN A 367 -23.94 6.57 -20.87
C GLN A 367 -23.38 7.56 -19.83
N ARG A 368 -22.66 8.61 -20.26
CA ARG A 368 -22.02 9.62 -19.41
C ARG A 368 -21.04 9.04 -18.38
N VAL A 369 -20.37 7.95 -18.73
CA VAL A 369 -19.40 7.23 -17.89
C VAL A 369 -17.98 7.73 -18.19
N THR A 370 -17.26 8.07 -17.12
CA THR A 370 -15.81 8.26 -17.12
C THR A 370 -15.19 7.01 -16.50
N TYR A 371 -14.56 6.17 -17.33
CA TYR A 371 -14.00 4.89 -16.90
C TYR A 371 -12.49 5.01 -16.65
N LEU A 372 -12.07 4.82 -15.40
CA LEU A 372 -10.69 5.00 -14.94
C LEU A 372 -10.13 3.73 -14.27
N ASP A 373 -10.59 2.54 -14.66
CA ASP A 373 -10.08 1.25 -14.16
C ASP A 373 -9.43 0.38 -15.26
N HIS A 374 -8.74 1.02 -16.21
CA HIS A 374 -8.11 0.35 -17.35
C HIS A 374 -7.04 -0.70 -16.97
N VAL A 375 -6.34 -0.55 -15.85
CA VAL A 375 -5.43 -1.60 -15.33
C VAL A 375 -6.18 -2.80 -14.74
N GLY A 376 -7.39 -2.55 -14.21
CA GLY A 376 -8.31 -3.60 -13.76
C GLY A 376 -8.81 -4.43 -14.94
N GLY A 377 -9.19 -3.77 -16.03
CA GLY A 377 -9.56 -4.36 -17.30
C GLY A 377 -9.91 -3.28 -18.33
N GLY A 378 -9.58 -3.51 -19.60
CA GLY A 378 -9.89 -2.58 -20.68
C GLY A 378 -11.37 -2.60 -21.05
N ILE A 379 -11.81 -1.57 -21.78
CA ILE A 379 -13.10 -1.54 -22.46
C ILE A 379 -12.87 -2.04 -23.88
N ALA A 380 -13.70 -2.97 -24.35
CA ALA A 380 -13.56 -3.53 -25.68
C ALA A 380 -13.96 -2.55 -26.79
N PRO A 381 -13.18 -2.41 -27.88
CA PRO A 381 -13.60 -1.67 -29.07
C PRO A 381 -14.92 -2.23 -29.63
N GLU A 382 -15.78 -1.36 -30.16
CA GLU A 382 -17.05 -1.76 -30.77
C GLU A 382 -16.85 -2.67 -31.99
N SER A 383 -15.85 -2.37 -32.82
CA SER A 383 -15.52 -3.18 -33.99
C SER A 383 -15.07 -4.61 -33.63
N LEU A 384 -14.37 -4.79 -32.51
CA LEU A 384 -13.95 -6.11 -32.03
C LEU A 384 -15.15 -6.97 -31.62
N ILE A 385 -16.11 -6.39 -30.90
CA ILE A 385 -17.33 -7.09 -30.47
C ILE A 385 -18.16 -7.48 -31.69
N GLU A 386 -18.36 -6.54 -32.61
CA GLU A 386 -19.15 -6.78 -33.83
C GLU A 386 -18.51 -7.84 -34.72
N HIS A 387 -17.19 -7.79 -34.91
CA HIS A 387 -16.45 -8.79 -35.67
C HIS A 387 -16.65 -10.20 -35.09
N ASP A 388 -16.45 -10.37 -33.78
CA ASP A 388 -16.60 -11.67 -33.14
C ASP A 388 -18.03 -12.21 -33.22
N TYR A 389 -19.04 -11.34 -33.00
CA TYR A 389 -20.44 -11.70 -33.18
C TYR A 389 -20.75 -12.20 -34.59
N GLN A 390 -20.26 -11.51 -35.62
CA GLN A 390 -20.46 -11.94 -37.01
C GLN A 390 -19.76 -13.27 -37.31
N VAL A 391 -18.58 -13.52 -36.76
CA VAL A 391 -17.89 -14.81 -36.92
C VAL A 391 -18.69 -15.93 -36.25
N LEU A 392 -19.11 -15.75 -35.00
CA LEU A 392 -19.90 -16.76 -34.27
C LEU A 392 -21.24 -17.06 -34.94
N LYS A 393 -21.86 -16.06 -35.56
CA LYS A 393 -23.12 -16.22 -36.28
C LYS A 393 -22.97 -16.99 -37.60
N ASN A 394 -21.86 -16.79 -38.31
CA ASN A 394 -21.70 -17.23 -39.70
C ASN A 394 -20.74 -18.42 -39.88
N THR A 395 -19.97 -18.79 -38.85
CA THR A 395 -18.96 -19.86 -38.91
C THR A 395 -19.29 -21.00 -37.95
N ILE A 396 -19.21 -22.23 -38.43
CA ILE A 396 -19.36 -23.43 -37.59
C ILE A 396 -18.04 -23.72 -36.88
N LEU A 397 -17.97 -23.34 -35.60
CA LEU A 397 -16.83 -23.66 -34.72
C LEU A 397 -17.11 -24.95 -33.95
N GLY A 398 -16.21 -25.93 -34.06
CA GLY A 398 -16.30 -27.21 -33.37
C GLY A 398 -15.13 -27.41 -32.42
N ASN A 399 -15.24 -28.36 -31.50
CA ASN A 399 -14.11 -28.71 -30.64
C ASN A 399 -12.89 -29.08 -31.52
N PRO A 400 -11.68 -28.54 -31.25
CA PRO A 400 -10.48 -28.82 -32.04
C PRO A 400 -10.21 -30.32 -32.25
N HIS A 401 -10.54 -31.16 -31.27
CA HIS A 401 -10.35 -32.62 -31.37
C HIS A 401 -11.30 -33.32 -32.36
N THR A 402 -12.29 -32.59 -32.91
CA THR A 402 -13.25 -33.09 -33.91
C THR A 402 -12.76 -32.86 -35.34
N GLY A 403 -11.62 -32.19 -35.55
CA GLY A 403 -11.09 -31.84 -36.88
C GLY A 403 -11.77 -30.62 -37.52
N SER A 404 -12.25 -29.66 -36.73
CA SER A 404 -12.83 -28.40 -37.23
C SER A 404 -11.73 -27.51 -37.81
N LYS A 405 -11.59 -27.51 -39.14
CA LYS A 405 -10.61 -26.67 -39.86
C LYS A 405 -10.69 -25.19 -39.49
N ALA A 406 -11.90 -24.63 -39.43
CA ALA A 406 -12.11 -23.23 -39.06
C ALA A 406 -11.57 -22.91 -37.66
N THR A 407 -11.72 -23.85 -36.72
CA THR A 407 -11.22 -23.69 -35.36
C THR A 407 -9.70 -23.79 -35.29
N GLU A 408 -9.11 -24.72 -36.03
CA GLU A 408 -7.65 -24.87 -36.13
C GLU A 408 -7.00 -23.63 -36.77
N GLU A 409 -7.59 -23.10 -37.85
CA GLU A 409 -7.15 -21.86 -38.50
C GLU A 409 -7.24 -20.66 -37.56
N ALA A 410 -8.34 -20.53 -36.81
CA ALA A 410 -8.51 -19.47 -35.82
C ALA A 410 -7.46 -19.55 -34.70
N HIS A 411 -7.22 -20.75 -34.17
CA HIS A 411 -6.23 -21.02 -33.14
C HIS A 411 -4.81 -20.66 -33.61
N GLU A 412 -4.43 -21.08 -34.82
CA GLU A 412 -3.10 -20.79 -35.38
C GLU A 412 -2.92 -19.29 -35.66
N LYS A 413 -3.96 -18.64 -36.19
CA LYS A 413 -3.99 -17.19 -36.40
C LYS A 413 -3.81 -16.45 -35.07
N ALA A 414 -4.53 -16.84 -34.02
CA ALA A 414 -4.38 -16.25 -32.69
C ALA A 414 -2.95 -16.39 -32.14
N ARG A 415 -2.33 -17.57 -32.27
CA ARG A 415 -0.93 -17.79 -31.87
C ARG A 415 0.03 -16.93 -32.68
N SER A 416 -0.13 -16.88 -33.99
CA SER A 416 0.71 -16.06 -34.88
C SER A 416 0.67 -14.57 -34.51
N GLU A 417 -0.51 -14.02 -34.22
CA GLU A 417 -0.64 -12.63 -33.80
C GLU A 417 -0.02 -12.35 -32.43
N ILE A 418 -0.08 -13.31 -31.49
CA ILE A 418 0.64 -13.21 -30.20
C ILE A 418 2.15 -13.21 -30.41
N TYR A 419 2.69 -14.15 -31.20
CA TYR A 419 4.13 -14.18 -31.53
C TYR A 419 4.59 -12.87 -32.16
N ARG A 420 3.81 -12.32 -33.09
CA ARG A 420 4.08 -11.03 -33.75
C ARG A 420 4.05 -9.87 -32.76
N PHE A 421 3.06 -9.80 -31.87
CA PHE A 421 2.92 -8.72 -30.89
C PHE A 421 4.10 -8.68 -29.90
N PHE A 422 4.53 -9.84 -29.43
CA PHE A 422 5.63 -9.99 -28.46
C PHE A 422 7.02 -10.08 -29.11
N ARG A 423 7.09 -10.17 -30.44
CA ARG A 423 8.34 -10.41 -31.19
C ARG A 423 9.09 -11.64 -30.66
N CYS A 424 8.35 -12.71 -30.39
CA CYS A 424 8.94 -13.99 -29.96
C CYS A 424 8.76 -15.05 -31.05
N SER A 425 9.72 -15.99 -31.10
CA SER A 425 9.75 -17.04 -32.12
C SER A 425 9.13 -18.35 -31.61
N PRO A 426 8.35 -19.08 -32.43
CA PRO A 426 7.78 -20.38 -32.07
C PRO A 426 8.84 -21.49 -31.84
N GLU A 427 10.06 -21.29 -32.36
CA GLU A 427 11.21 -22.17 -32.14
C GLU A 427 11.77 -22.05 -30.71
N GLU A 428 11.69 -20.88 -30.10
CA GLU A 428 12.18 -20.62 -28.75
C GLU A 428 11.08 -20.64 -27.69
N TYR A 429 9.87 -20.19 -28.03
CA TYR A 429 8.76 -19.99 -27.11
C TYR A 429 7.50 -20.74 -27.53
N GLU A 430 6.78 -21.21 -26.52
CA GLU A 430 5.49 -21.86 -26.67
C GLU A 430 4.39 -20.97 -26.07
N ILE A 431 3.24 -20.91 -26.74
CA ILE A 431 2.05 -20.22 -26.25
C ILE A 431 1.09 -21.28 -25.71
N ILE A 432 0.76 -21.16 -24.43
CA ILE A 432 -0.18 -22.04 -23.73
C ILE A 432 -1.40 -21.20 -23.36
N PHE A 433 -2.56 -21.49 -23.95
CA PHE A 433 -3.79 -20.76 -23.64
C PHE A 433 -4.28 -21.11 -22.24
N THR A 434 -4.67 -20.08 -21.49
CA THR A 434 -5.20 -20.20 -20.13
C THR A 434 -6.40 -19.27 -19.95
N PRO A 435 -7.22 -19.41 -18.89
CA PRO A 435 -8.35 -18.51 -18.69
C PRO A 435 -7.96 -17.04 -18.43
N ASN A 436 -6.73 -16.78 -17.95
CA ASN A 436 -6.16 -15.46 -17.66
C ASN A 436 -4.71 -15.62 -17.13
N ALA A 437 -4.04 -14.50 -16.87
CA ALA A 437 -2.69 -14.48 -16.27
C ALA A 437 -2.61 -15.25 -14.94
N SER A 438 -3.66 -15.23 -14.10
CA SER A 438 -3.64 -15.99 -12.84
C SER A 438 -3.66 -17.50 -13.08
N GLY A 439 -4.38 -17.95 -14.12
CA GLY A 439 -4.33 -19.34 -14.59
C GLY A 439 -2.93 -19.74 -15.07
N ALA A 440 -2.28 -18.88 -15.86
CA ALA A 440 -0.90 -19.07 -16.29
C ALA A 440 0.10 -19.13 -15.12
N ILE A 441 -0.03 -18.22 -14.15
CA ILE A 441 0.81 -18.20 -12.94
C ILE A 441 0.62 -19.48 -12.12
N ARG A 442 -0.63 -19.90 -11.92
CA ARG A 442 -0.97 -21.12 -11.20
C ARG A 442 -0.36 -22.35 -11.88
N LEU A 443 -0.46 -22.43 -13.21
CA LEU A 443 0.14 -23.51 -14.00
C LEU A 443 1.65 -23.63 -13.72
N VAL A 444 2.39 -22.52 -13.74
CA VAL A 444 3.81 -22.51 -13.39
C VAL A 444 3.99 -22.96 -11.94
N ALA A 445 3.22 -22.42 -10.99
CA ALA A 445 3.35 -22.74 -9.56
C ALA A 445 3.17 -24.24 -9.25
N GLU A 446 2.14 -24.87 -9.84
CA GLU A 446 1.86 -26.29 -9.67
C GLU A 446 2.96 -27.16 -10.29
N SER A 447 3.44 -26.76 -11.47
CA SER A 447 4.36 -27.54 -12.31
C SER A 447 5.85 -27.35 -11.96
N PHE A 448 6.21 -26.28 -11.23
CA PHE A 448 7.61 -25.96 -10.93
C PHE A 448 8.22 -26.99 -9.97
N PRO A 449 9.46 -27.46 -10.22
CA PRO A 449 10.11 -28.50 -9.42
C PRO A 449 10.76 -27.91 -8.16
N PHE A 450 9.96 -27.26 -7.31
CA PHE A 450 10.44 -26.85 -5.98
C PHE A 450 10.79 -28.08 -5.15
N GLU A 451 11.82 -27.93 -4.33
CA GLU A 451 12.29 -28.93 -3.37
C GLU A 451 12.96 -28.25 -2.16
N SER A 452 13.38 -29.05 -1.18
CA SER A 452 14.26 -28.56 -0.11
C SER A 452 15.58 -28.05 -0.71
N GLY A 453 15.92 -26.79 -0.43
CA GLY A 453 17.08 -26.11 -1.03
C GLY A 453 16.70 -25.13 -2.15
N SER A 454 15.53 -25.29 -2.77
CA SER A 454 14.99 -24.28 -3.67
C SER A 454 14.66 -22.98 -2.94
N GLU A 455 14.71 -21.87 -3.69
CA GLU A 455 14.29 -20.54 -3.23
C GLU A 455 13.30 -19.95 -4.23
N LEU A 456 12.20 -19.42 -3.72
CA LEU A 456 11.27 -18.56 -4.44
C LEU A 456 11.53 -17.11 -4.00
N LEU A 457 12.00 -16.29 -4.92
CA LEU A 457 12.19 -14.85 -4.73
C LEU A 457 10.99 -14.11 -5.31
N LEU A 458 10.31 -13.28 -4.52
CA LEU A 458 9.14 -12.51 -4.92
C LEU A 458 9.40 -11.01 -4.78
N ALA A 459 9.06 -10.22 -5.78
CA ALA A 459 8.87 -8.78 -5.56
C ALA A 459 7.72 -8.52 -4.58
N LYS A 460 7.90 -7.56 -3.67
CA LYS A 460 6.85 -7.20 -2.70
C LYS A 460 5.64 -6.52 -3.33
N ASP A 461 5.82 -5.81 -4.45
CA ASP A 461 4.74 -5.14 -5.18
C ASP A 461 4.07 -6.05 -6.24
N ASN A 462 4.22 -7.37 -6.11
CA ASN A 462 3.54 -8.32 -6.97
C ASN A 462 2.01 -8.29 -6.79
N HIS A 463 1.31 -8.71 -7.84
CA HIS A 463 -0.10 -9.04 -7.73
C HIS A 463 -0.31 -10.31 -6.86
N THR A 464 -1.46 -10.41 -6.18
CA THR A 464 -1.80 -11.51 -5.26
C THR A 464 -1.64 -12.89 -5.90
N SER A 465 -1.96 -13.01 -7.19
CA SER A 465 -1.79 -14.25 -7.96
C SER A 465 -0.34 -14.76 -7.96
N ILE A 466 0.65 -13.85 -8.03
CA ILE A 466 2.08 -14.21 -7.95
C ILE A 466 2.46 -14.59 -6.53
N HIS A 467 1.94 -13.88 -5.51
CA HIS A 467 2.17 -14.29 -4.12
C HIS A 467 1.66 -15.69 -3.82
N GLY A 468 0.61 -16.16 -4.51
CA GLY A 468 0.08 -17.52 -4.38
C GLY A 468 1.10 -18.63 -4.67
N ILE A 469 2.15 -18.36 -5.47
CA ILE A 469 3.22 -19.34 -5.75
C ILE A 469 3.89 -19.82 -4.45
N ARG A 470 3.93 -18.97 -3.41
CA ARG A 470 4.57 -19.29 -2.13
C ARG A 470 4.00 -20.53 -1.45
N GLU A 471 2.70 -20.80 -1.62
CA GLU A 471 2.06 -21.95 -0.97
C GLU A 471 2.53 -23.25 -1.62
N PHE A 472 2.68 -23.26 -2.95
CA PHE A 472 3.25 -24.39 -3.68
C PHE A 472 4.73 -24.59 -3.34
N ALA A 473 5.52 -23.52 -3.29
CA ALA A 473 6.92 -23.56 -2.90
C ALA A 473 7.10 -24.15 -1.49
N ARG A 474 6.38 -23.62 -0.50
CA ARG A 474 6.41 -24.11 0.89
C ARG A 474 5.97 -25.56 1.02
N SER A 475 4.90 -25.96 0.31
CA SER A 475 4.41 -27.35 0.35
C SER A 475 5.44 -28.37 -0.13
N LYS A 476 6.39 -27.94 -0.98
CA LYS A 476 7.49 -28.75 -1.51
C LYS A 476 8.82 -28.53 -0.76
N GLY A 477 8.82 -27.76 0.34
CA GLY A 477 10.00 -27.54 1.19
C GLY A 477 10.92 -26.40 0.75
N ALA A 478 10.55 -25.60 -0.25
CA ALA A 478 11.34 -24.46 -0.70
C ALA A 478 11.20 -23.26 0.25
N SER A 479 12.27 -22.45 0.34
CA SER A 479 12.23 -21.17 1.06
C SER A 479 11.57 -20.08 0.21
N VAL A 480 10.94 -19.09 0.86
CA VAL A 480 10.30 -17.97 0.19
C VAL A 480 10.85 -16.67 0.74
N LYS A 481 11.38 -15.82 -0.15
CA LYS A 481 11.93 -14.50 0.17
C LYS A 481 11.25 -13.41 -0.66
N TYR A 482 11.18 -12.22 -0.08
CA TYR A 482 10.56 -11.03 -0.64
C TYR A 482 11.60 -9.93 -0.80
N VAL A 483 11.73 -9.41 -2.03
CA VAL A 483 12.50 -8.20 -2.32
C VAL A 483 11.69 -7.00 -1.83
N PRO A 484 12.20 -6.23 -0.85
CA PRO A 484 11.48 -5.11 -0.24
C PRO A 484 11.40 -3.89 -1.18
N LEU A 485 10.54 -2.94 -0.81
CA LEU A 485 10.37 -1.66 -1.49
C LEU A 485 11.10 -0.54 -0.73
N ASN A 486 11.55 0.47 -1.47
CA ASN A 486 11.99 1.74 -0.91
C ASN A 486 10.83 2.73 -0.71
N LYS A 487 11.13 3.92 -0.21
CA LYS A 487 10.15 4.99 0.06
C LYS A 487 9.44 5.51 -1.20
N GLU A 488 10.06 5.38 -2.38
CA GLU A 488 9.47 5.68 -3.68
C GLU A 488 8.62 4.52 -4.24
N LEU A 489 8.47 3.42 -3.49
CA LEU A 489 7.78 2.19 -3.89
C LEU A 489 8.44 1.47 -5.08
N LEU A 490 9.76 1.60 -5.23
CA LEU A 490 10.60 0.83 -6.14
C LEU A 490 11.27 -0.32 -5.38
N LEU A 491 11.56 -1.42 -6.06
CA LEU A 491 12.26 -2.56 -5.45
C LEU A 491 13.71 -2.20 -5.09
N LEU A 492 14.16 -2.64 -3.93
CA LEU A 492 15.55 -2.49 -3.50
C LEU A 492 16.46 -3.46 -4.25
N GLU A 493 17.10 -2.96 -5.31
CA GLU A 493 18.00 -3.72 -6.16
C GLU A 493 19.16 -4.37 -5.39
N SER A 494 19.72 -3.68 -4.39
CA SER A 494 20.79 -4.25 -3.56
C SER A 494 20.34 -5.48 -2.75
N SER A 495 19.09 -5.50 -2.28
CA SER A 495 18.51 -6.66 -1.60
C SER A 495 18.29 -7.81 -2.58
N LEU A 496 17.82 -7.53 -3.79
CA LEU A 496 17.71 -8.54 -4.86
C LEU A 496 19.08 -9.15 -5.19
N GLU A 497 20.12 -8.34 -5.36
CA GLU A 497 21.47 -8.81 -5.66
C GLU A 497 22.01 -9.75 -4.59
N ARG A 498 21.90 -9.38 -3.30
CA ARG A 498 22.29 -10.25 -2.18
C ARG A 498 21.53 -11.57 -2.15
N MET A 499 20.23 -11.56 -2.48
CA MET A 499 19.42 -12.78 -2.55
C MET A 499 19.88 -13.68 -3.69
N LEU A 500 20.12 -13.11 -4.88
CA LEU A 500 20.59 -13.84 -6.05
C LEU A 500 21.99 -14.44 -5.86
N GLU A 501 22.87 -13.74 -5.13
CA GLU A 501 24.23 -14.21 -4.84
C GLU A 501 24.29 -15.45 -3.95
N LYS A 502 23.25 -15.67 -3.14
CA LYS A 502 23.16 -16.79 -2.20
C LYS A 502 22.49 -18.04 -2.79
N LEU A 503 22.03 -17.99 -4.04
CA LEU A 503 21.36 -19.13 -4.68
C LEU A 503 22.33 -20.30 -4.92
N ASP A 504 21.90 -21.51 -4.56
CA ASP A 504 22.62 -22.74 -4.82
C ASP A 504 22.24 -23.31 -6.19
N ARG A 505 23.16 -23.25 -7.14
CA ARG A 505 22.94 -23.68 -8.53
C ARG A 505 22.57 -25.16 -8.70
N ASN A 506 22.65 -25.99 -7.66
CA ASN A 506 22.20 -27.38 -7.70
C ASN A 506 20.67 -27.51 -7.61
N HIS A 507 19.96 -26.46 -7.20
CA HIS A 507 18.51 -26.47 -7.02
C HIS A 507 17.80 -25.59 -8.07
N ALA A 508 16.53 -25.90 -8.33
CA ALA A 508 15.68 -25.05 -9.16
C ALA A 508 15.14 -23.86 -8.34
N HIS A 509 15.53 -22.64 -8.72
CA HIS A 509 15.04 -21.39 -8.11
C HIS A 509 14.11 -20.64 -9.05
N LEU A 510 13.13 -19.91 -8.49
CA LEU A 510 12.23 -19.05 -9.26
C LEU A 510 12.27 -17.62 -8.72
N PHE A 511 12.51 -16.65 -9.59
CA PHE A 511 12.30 -15.23 -9.32
C PHE A 511 11.05 -14.76 -10.05
N ALA A 512 10.08 -14.22 -9.31
CA ALA A 512 8.85 -13.69 -9.88
C ALA A 512 8.62 -12.22 -9.51
N PHE A 513 8.48 -11.38 -10.52
CA PHE A 513 8.28 -9.93 -10.36
C PHE A 513 7.39 -9.37 -11.48
N PRO A 514 6.70 -8.25 -11.26
CA PRO A 514 5.91 -7.62 -12.30
C PRO A 514 6.81 -6.80 -13.22
N ALA A 515 6.52 -6.76 -14.52
CA ALA A 515 7.13 -5.76 -15.42
C ALA A 515 6.63 -4.35 -15.09
N GLN A 516 5.38 -4.25 -14.65
CA GLN A 516 4.77 -3.02 -14.14
C GLN A 516 3.89 -3.31 -12.94
N SER A 517 4.04 -2.54 -11.86
CA SER A 517 3.14 -2.60 -10.71
C SER A 517 1.72 -2.26 -11.13
N ASN A 518 0.75 -3.11 -10.78
CA ASN A 518 -0.66 -2.80 -10.99
C ASN A 518 -1.21 -1.78 -9.97
N ALA A 519 -0.49 -1.52 -8.88
CA ALA A 519 -0.88 -0.55 -7.86
C ALA A 519 -0.33 0.84 -8.20
N THR A 520 1.00 0.98 -8.25
CA THR A 520 1.69 2.28 -8.40
C THR A 520 1.96 2.66 -9.86
N GLY A 521 1.81 1.70 -10.79
CA GLY A 521 2.26 1.86 -12.17
C GLY A 521 3.77 1.76 -12.35
N ALA A 522 4.57 1.60 -11.30
CA ALA A 522 6.04 1.56 -11.37
C ALA A 522 6.50 0.52 -12.40
N LYS A 523 7.39 0.92 -13.32
CA LYS A 523 8.01 0.03 -14.30
C LYS A 523 9.34 -0.46 -13.76
N HIS A 524 9.50 -1.79 -13.72
CA HIS A 524 10.69 -2.42 -13.16
C HIS A 524 11.77 -2.64 -14.22
N ASP A 525 13.03 -2.71 -13.79
CA ASP A 525 14.15 -2.98 -14.71
C ASP A 525 14.10 -4.43 -15.20
N LEU A 526 13.71 -4.62 -16.47
CA LEU A 526 13.65 -5.93 -17.11
C LEU A 526 15.04 -6.60 -17.24
N LYS A 527 16.15 -5.87 -17.05
CA LYS A 527 17.50 -6.46 -17.01
C LYS A 527 17.65 -7.46 -15.87
N TRP A 528 16.81 -7.40 -14.83
CA TRP A 528 16.82 -8.40 -13.76
C TRP A 528 16.52 -9.81 -14.27
N ILE A 529 15.82 -9.94 -15.40
CA ILE A 529 15.59 -11.25 -16.05
C ILE A 529 16.93 -11.95 -16.29
N LYS A 530 17.84 -11.28 -17.01
CA LYS A 530 19.15 -11.84 -17.34
C LYS A 530 20.02 -12.03 -16.09
N ARG A 531 20.03 -11.05 -15.18
CA ARG A 531 20.82 -11.13 -13.94
C ARG A 531 20.42 -12.33 -13.06
N ALA A 532 19.12 -12.58 -12.91
CA ALA A 532 18.63 -13.72 -12.15
C ALA A 532 18.96 -15.06 -12.83
N GLN A 533 18.81 -15.13 -14.15
CA GLN A 533 19.17 -16.30 -14.96
C GLN A 533 20.67 -16.64 -14.85
N GLU A 534 21.56 -15.64 -14.90
CA GLU A 534 23.01 -15.82 -14.71
C GLU A 534 23.37 -16.35 -13.32
N ARG A 535 22.53 -16.11 -12.32
CA ARG A 535 22.69 -16.63 -10.96
C ARG A 535 22.01 -17.98 -10.73
N GLY A 536 21.31 -18.51 -11.72
CA GLY A 536 20.71 -19.85 -11.70
C GLY A 536 19.20 -19.89 -11.42
N ALA A 537 18.54 -18.73 -11.30
CA ALA A 537 17.09 -18.66 -11.14
C ALA A 537 16.37 -18.61 -12.51
N MET A 538 15.26 -19.33 -12.62
CA MET A 538 14.28 -19.11 -13.69
C MET A 538 13.43 -17.89 -13.35
N VAL A 539 12.92 -17.20 -14.37
CA VAL A 539 12.23 -15.91 -14.19
C VAL A 539 10.80 -15.97 -14.72
N LEU A 540 9.85 -15.67 -13.83
CA LEU A 540 8.47 -15.36 -14.19
C LEU A 540 8.28 -13.85 -14.16
N CYS A 541 8.12 -13.22 -15.32
CA CYS A 541 7.90 -11.79 -15.44
C CYS A 541 6.41 -11.51 -15.69
N ASP A 542 5.68 -11.06 -14.67
CA ASP A 542 4.25 -10.73 -14.79
C ASP A 542 4.06 -9.46 -15.60
N ALA A 543 3.63 -9.62 -16.86
CA ALA A 543 3.46 -8.53 -17.79
C ALA A 543 2.01 -8.01 -17.87
N ALA A 544 1.08 -8.53 -17.05
CA ALA A 544 -0.36 -8.29 -17.19
C ALA A 544 -0.78 -6.82 -17.06
N ALA A 545 -0.04 -6.01 -16.30
CA ALA A 545 -0.26 -4.57 -16.19
C ALA A 545 0.67 -3.72 -17.11
N PHE A 546 1.65 -4.35 -17.75
CA PHE A 546 2.65 -3.68 -18.60
C PHE A 546 2.23 -3.67 -20.07
N VAL A 547 1.90 -4.85 -20.63
CA VAL A 547 1.64 -5.04 -22.07
C VAL A 547 0.42 -4.29 -22.64
N PRO A 548 -0.58 -3.84 -21.84
CA PRO A 548 -1.64 -2.99 -22.39
C PRO A 548 -1.14 -1.65 -22.93
N LEU A 549 -0.04 -1.11 -22.38
CA LEU A 549 0.45 0.25 -22.67
C LEU A 549 1.96 0.30 -22.95
N SER A 550 2.66 -0.84 -23.00
CA SER A 550 4.09 -0.89 -23.24
C SER A 550 4.45 -2.11 -24.07
N ALA A 551 5.35 -1.93 -25.03
CA ALA A 551 5.87 -3.03 -25.83
C ALA A 551 6.78 -3.92 -24.98
N PHE A 552 6.57 -5.23 -25.05
CA PHE A 552 7.46 -6.22 -24.44
C PHE A 552 8.17 -6.96 -25.57
N ASP A 553 9.48 -6.73 -25.70
CA ASP A 553 10.29 -7.24 -26.81
C ASP A 553 11.14 -8.44 -26.36
N PHE A 554 10.79 -9.63 -26.85
CA PHE A 554 11.49 -10.88 -26.54
C PHE A 554 12.87 -11.00 -27.19
N GLU A 555 13.19 -10.20 -28.21
CA GLU A 555 14.55 -10.13 -28.75
C GLU A 555 15.50 -9.46 -27.74
N THR A 556 14.97 -8.54 -26.92
CA THR A 556 15.74 -7.82 -25.90
C THR A 556 15.74 -8.55 -24.56
N TYR A 557 14.57 -9.01 -24.11
CA TYR A 557 14.40 -9.62 -22.79
C TYR A 557 13.77 -11.01 -22.92
N GLN A 558 14.46 -12.04 -22.43
CA GLN A 558 14.08 -13.44 -22.63
C GLN A 558 13.70 -14.17 -21.32
N PRO A 559 12.59 -13.80 -20.68
CA PRO A 559 12.12 -14.46 -19.46
C PRO A 559 11.73 -15.93 -19.70
N ASP A 560 11.74 -16.73 -18.66
CA ASP A 560 11.31 -18.14 -18.74
C ASP A 560 9.80 -18.25 -18.91
N PHE A 561 9.04 -17.37 -18.22
CA PHE A 561 7.58 -17.39 -18.19
C PHE A 561 7.00 -15.96 -18.20
N VAL A 562 6.03 -15.70 -19.08
CA VAL A 562 5.27 -14.43 -19.13
C VAL A 562 3.76 -14.74 -19.15
N PRO A 563 3.06 -14.52 -18.03
CA PRO A 563 1.61 -14.65 -17.98
C PRO A 563 0.93 -13.37 -18.51
N VAL A 564 -0.16 -13.56 -19.26
CA VAL A 564 -0.91 -12.45 -19.89
C VAL A 564 -2.41 -12.66 -19.75
N SER A 565 -3.16 -11.58 -19.55
CA SER A 565 -4.63 -11.55 -19.63
C SER A 565 -5.06 -10.69 -20.80
N LEU A 566 -5.77 -11.26 -21.77
CA LEU A 566 -6.04 -10.57 -23.05
C LEU A 566 -7.07 -9.44 -22.90
N TYR A 567 -8.05 -9.61 -22.02
CA TYR A 567 -9.01 -8.54 -21.68
C TYR A 567 -8.35 -7.27 -21.10
N LYS A 568 -7.11 -7.34 -20.59
CA LYS A 568 -6.39 -6.15 -20.15
C LYS A 568 -5.76 -5.38 -21.31
N ILE A 569 -5.44 -6.04 -22.42
CA ILE A 569 -4.81 -5.41 -23.59
C ILE A 569 -5.87 -4.67 -24.43
N PHE A 570 -6.99 -5.34 -24.74
CA PHE A 570 -8.02 -4.82 -25.64
C PHE A 570 -9.46 -5.05 -25.15
N GLY A 571 -9.68 -5.38 -23.87
CA GLY A 571 -11.00 -5.36 -23.22
C GLY A 571 -11.88 -6.60 -23.38
N TYR A 572 -11.61 -7.46 -24.36
CA TYR A 572 -12.38 -8.66 -24.68
C TYR A 572 -11.48 -9.65 -25.44
N PRO A 573 -11.60 -10.98 -25.33
CA PRO A 573 -12.54 -11.72 -24.52
C PRO A 573 -12.10 -11.86 -23.07
N THR A 574 -13.07 -11.88 -22.16
CA THR A 574 -12.86 -12.34 -20.78
C THR A 574 -12.76 -13.86 -20.76
N GLY A 575 -12.11 -14.43 -19.75
CA GLY A 575 -11.83 -15.87 -19.72
C GLY A 575 -10.81 -16.34 -20.77
N ALA A 576 -10.01 -15.42 -21.31
CA ALA A 576 -8.90 -15.71 -22.21
C ALA A 576 -7.60 -15.02 -21.77
N GLY A 577 -6.53 -15.79 -21.75
CA GLY A 577 -5.16 -15.43 -21.39
C GLY A 577 -4.19 -16.43 -22.00
N CYS A 578 -2.91 -16.23 -21.74
CA CYS A 578 -1.90 -17.21 -22.11
C CYS A 578 -0.68 -17.13 -21.18
N LEU A 579 0.06 -18.23 -21.16
CA LEU A 579 1.44 -18.27 -20.72
C LEU A 579 2.33 -18.34 -21.96
N ILE A 580 3.23 -17.37 -22.11
CA ILE A 580 4.32 -17.46 -23.07
C ILE A 580 5.51 -18.03 -22.31
N ALA A 581 5.96 -19.22 -22.69
CA ALA A 581 6.98 -19.92 -21.94
C ALA A 581 8.12 -20.38 -22.83
N LYS A 582 9.35 -20.17 -22.34
CA LYS A 582 10.56 -20.61 -23.04
C LYS A 582 10.57 -22.13 -23.10
N ARG A 583 10.76 -22.71 -24.28
CA ARG A 583 10.69 -24.18 -24.47
C ARG A 583 11.70 -24.93 -23.62
N ALA A 584 12.91 -24.38 -23.44
CA ALA A 584 13.93 -24.95 -22.56
C ALA A 584 13.50 -25.02 -21.10
N SER A 585 12.68 -24.06 -20.68
CA SER A 585 12.17 -23.89 -19.32
C SER A 585 10.95 -24.77 -19.10
N LEU A 586 10.05 -24.87 -20.08
CA LEU A 586 8.92 -25.80 -20.07
C LEU A 586 9.34 -27.26 -19.90
N ARG A 587 10.46 -27.68 -20.50
CA ARG A 587 11.00 -29.04 -20.33
C ARG A 587 11.38 -29.40 -18.89
N LYS A 588 11.57 -28.39 -18.03
CA LYS A 588 11.87 -28.59 -16.60
C LYS A 588 10.60 -28.64 -15.74
N LEU A 589 9.44 -28.28 -16.31
CA LEU A 589 8.16 -28.33 -15.62
C LEU A 589 7.54 -29.72 -15.74
N THR A 590 6.84 -30.14 -14.69
CA THR A 590 6.04 -31.38 -14.70
C THR A 590 4.57 -31.03 -14.87
N PRO A 591 3.83 -31.58 -15.86
CA PRO A 591 2.42 -31.31 -16.03
C PRO A 591 1.63 -31.54 -14.74
N PRO A 592 0.73 -30.61 -14.35
CA PRO A 592 0.15 -30.61 -13.01
C PRO A 592 -1.01 -31.61 -12.86
N SER A 593 -1.53 -32.16 -13.95
CA SER A 593 -2.68 -33.07 -13.90
C SER A 593 -2.70 -34.10 -15.03
N PHE A 594 -3.39 -35.20 -14.76
CA PHE A 594 -3.77 -36.22 -15.73
C PHE A 594 -5.20 -35.94 -16.21
N ALA A 595 -5.35 -35.30 -17.37
CA ALA A 595 -6.64 -34.89 -17.91
C ALA A 595 -6.66 -34.91 -19.46
N GLY A 596 -7.87 -34.98 -20.03
CA GLY A 596 -8.08 -34.82 -21.47
C GLY A 596 -7.59 -33.45 -21.96
N GLY A 597 -7.16 -33.37 -23.22
CA GLY A 597 -6.43 -32.22 -23.79
C GLY A 597 -4.92 -32.33 -23.58
N ALA A 598 -4.48 -32.70 -22.37
CA ALA A 598 -3.06 -32.87 -22.02
C ALA A 598 -2.50 -34.28 -22.31
N VAL A 599 -3.32 -35.31 -22.08
CA VAL A 599 -2.95 -36.71 -22.28
C VAL A 599 -3.44 -37.19 -23.65
N CYS A 600 -2.51 -37.73 -24.44
CA CYS A 600 -2.82 -38.32 -25.76
C CYS A 600 -3.27 -39.79 -25.63
N TYR A 601 -2.61 -40.54 -24.74
CA TYR A 601 -2.92 -41.95 -24.51
C TYR A 601 -2.57 -42.35 -23.08
N TYR A 602 -3.38 -43.22 -22.49
CA TYR A 602 -3.03 -43.91 -21.26
C TYR A 602 -3.53 -45.35 -21.32
N SER A 603 -2.83 -46.24 -20.63
CA SER A 603 -3.31 -47.58 -20.33
C SER A 603 -3.73 -47.68 -18.86
N GLY A 604 -4.92 -48.22 -18.62
CA GLY A 604 -5.44 -48.47 -17.27
C GLY A 604 -5.02 -49.84 -16.72
N PRO A 605 -5.48 -50.20 -15.51
CA PRO A 605 -5.11 -51.46 -14.82
C PRO A 605 -5.54 -52.74 -15.54
N TRP A 606 -6.27 -52.62 -16.66
CA TRP A 606 -6.66 -53.70 -17.58
C TRP A 606 -5.64 -53.97 -18.69
N SER A 607 -4.52 -53.25 -18.73
CA SER A 607 -3.40 -53.48 -19.65
C SER A 607 -2.20 -54.03 -18.89
N THR A 608 -1.47 -55.00 -19.47
CA THR A 608 -0.19 -55.47 -18.92
C THR A 608 0.94 -54.45 -19.10
N THR A 609 0.69 -53.37 -19.83
CA THR A 609 1.62 -52.25 -20.00
C THR A 609 1.07 -51.03 -19.28
N ASP A 610 1.88 -50.44 -18.38
CA ASP A 610 1.61 -49.16 -17.74
C ASP A 610 2.30 -48.06 -18.56
N ARG A 611 1.53 -47.37 -19.40
CA ARG A 611 2.04 -46.46 -20.43
C ARG A 611 1.19 -45.21 -20.48
N MET A 612 1.84 -44.06 -20.35
CA MET A 612 1.23 -42.75 -20.44
C MET A 612 1.98 -41.93 -21.50
N LEU A 613 1.23 -41.36 -22.45
CA LEU A 613 1.75 -40.49 -23.50
C LEU A 613 1.05 -39.14 -23.42
N HIS A 614 1.84 -38.08 -23.29
CA HIS A 614 1.36 -36.70 -23.32
C HIS A 614 1.39 -36.16 -24.75
N HIS A 615 0.59 -35.12 -25.01
CA HIS A 615 0.75 -34.33 -26.22
C HIS A 615 2.12 -33.63 -26.26
N ASP A 616 2.45 -32.98 -27.38
CA ASP A 616 3.69 -32.21 -27.53
C ASP A 616 3.85 -31.15 -26.42
N GLN A 617 5.07 -30.62 -26.29
CA GLN A 617 5.53 -29.95 -25.07
C GLN A 617 4.63 -28.81 -24.58
N GLY A 618 3.92 -28.11 -25.45
CA GLY A 618 2.96 -27.06 -25.08
C GLY A 618 1.58 -27.60 -24.72
N ARG A 619 0.99 -28.45 -25.56
CA ARG A 619 -0.40 -28.92 -25.40
C ARG A 619 -0.60 -29.79 -24.16
N GLN A 620 0.45 -30.44 -23.65
CA GLN A 620 0.40 -31.14 -22.36
C GLN A 620 0.06 -30.23 -21.16
N PHE A 621 0.14 -28.90 -21.32
CA PHE A 621 -0.23 -27.91 -20.31
C PHE A 621 -1.62 -27.28 -20.56
N GLU A 622 -2.28 -27.60 -21.68
CA GLU A 622 -3.64 -27.13 -22.00
C GLU A 622 -4.66 -28.18 -21.56
N ILE A 623 -5.15 -28.03 -20.33
CA ILE A 623 -6.08 -28.99 -19.73
C ILE A 623 -7.51 -28.69 -20.16
N GLY A 624 -8.20 -29.71 -20.69
CA GLY A 624 -9.60 -29.63 -21.10
C GLY A 624 -9.82 -29.05 -22.49
N THR A 625 -11.07 -28.70 -22.79
CA THR A 625 -11.41 -28.07 -24.07
C THR A 625 -11.03 -26.58 -24.02
N PRO A 626 -10.23 -26.07 -24.96
CA PRO A 626 -9.88 -24.65 -24.99
C PRO A 626 -11.12 -23.79 -25.31
N ASN A 627 -11.08 -22.50 -24.97
CA ASN A 627 -12.12 -21.53 -25.33
C ASN A 627 -12.05 -21.21 -26.84
N TYR A 628 -12.36 -22.19 -27.68
CA TYR A 628 -12.13 -22.13 -29.11
C TYR A 628 -12.99 -21.09 -29.83
N ALA A 629 -14.14 -20.72 -29.24
CA ALA A 629 -14.98 -19.63 -29.74
C ALA A 629 -14.26 -18.27 -29.74
N SER A 630 -13.27 -18.09 -28.86
CA SER A 630 -12.60 -16.80 -28.65
C SER A 630 -11.41 -16.54 -29.58
N PHE A 631 -10.89 -17.54 -30.30
CA PHE A 631 -9.63 -17.40 -31.04
C PHE A 631 -9.68 -16.33 -32.14
N HIS A 632 -10.83 -16.17 -32.81
CA HIS A 632 -11.02 -15.10 -33.80
C HIS A 632 -10.97 -13.70 -33.17
N ALA A 633 -11.65 -13.49 -32.04
CA ALA A 633 -11.58 -12.24 -31.28
C ALA A 633 -10.15 -11.94 -30.81
N ILE A 634 -9.41 -12.96 -30.38
CA ILE A 634 -8.02 -12.80 -29.94
C ILE A 634 -7.15 -12.30 -31.10
N ALA A 635 -7.22 -12.95 -32.27
CA ALA A 635 -6.48 -12.53 -33.44
C ALA A 635 -6.81 -11.08 -33.85
N TYR A 636 -8.10 -10.75 -33.97
CA TYR A 636 -8.55 -9.41 -34.35
C TYR A 636 -8.12 -8.35 -33.31
N GLY A 637 -8.19 -8.67 -32.01
CA GLY A 637 -7.77 -7.78 -30.94
C GLY A 637 -6.28 -7.41 -31.03
N PHE A 638 -5.42 -8.37 -31.32
CA PHE A 638 -3.98 -8.10 -31.53
C PHE A 638 -3.71 -7.31 -32.82
N GLU A 639 -4.44 -7.57 -33.91
CA GLU A 639 -4.37 -6.78 -35.15
C GLU A 639 -4.80 -5.33 -34.89
N PHE A 640 -5.92 -5.14 -34.16
CA PHE A 640 -6.45 -3.84 -33.79
C PHE A 640 -5.43 -3.00 -33.00
N ILE A 641 -4.87 -3.57 -31.93
CA ILE A 641 -3.88 -2.87 -31.10
C ILE A 641 -2.58 -2.62 -31.88
N SER A 642 -2.16 -3.56 -32.73
CA SER A 642 -0.96 -3.40 -33.54
C SER A 642 -1.09 -2.28 -34.56
N ARG A 643 -2.28 -2.08 -35.15
CA ARG A 643 -2.58 -0.98 -36.06
C ARG A 643 -2.45 0.39 -35.39
N LEU A 644 -2.88 0.50 -34.14
CA LEU A 644 -2.77 1.72 -33.35
C LEU A 644 -1.35 1.96 -32.80
N GLY A 645 -0.60 0.88 -32.52
CA GLY A 645 0.73 0.93 -31.93
C GLY A 645 0.67 1.09 -30.40
N VAL A 646 1.09 0.05 -29.67
CA VAL A 646 1.04 0.02 -28.20
C VAL A 646 1.83 1.17 -27.54
N GLY A 647 2.97 1.57 -28.11
CA GLY A 647 3.75 2.70 -27.62
C GLY A 647 3.03 4.04 -27.76
N HIS A 648 2.26 4.21 -28.84
CA HIS A 648 1.48 5.43 -29.08
C HIS A 648 0.28 5.51 -28.10
N ILE A 649 -0.40 4.38 -27.87
CA ILE A 649 -1.45 4.26 -26.84
C ILE A 649 -0.87 4.56 -25.45
N GLY A 650 0.30 4.00 -25.13
CA GLY A 650 0.99 4.26 -23.88
C GLY A 650 1.36 5.72 -23.68
N GLY A 651 1.93 6.37 -24.70
CA GLY A 651 2.31 7.78 -24.67
C GLY A 651 1.14 8.70 -24.30
N ARG A 652 -0.01 8.54 -24.97
CA ARG A 652 -1.19 9.36 -24.67
C ARG A 652 -1.79 9.09 -23.28
N ALA A 653 -1.83 7.83 -22.85
CA ALA A 653 -2.36 7.48 -21.53
C ALA A 653 -1.46 8.03 -20.41
N ASN A 654 -0.14 7.97 -20.60
CA ASN A 654 0.83 8.55 -19.67
C ASN A 654 0.71 10.08 -19.60
N ALA A 655 0.45 10.76 -20.72
CA ALA A 655 0.22 12.21 -20.73
C ALA A 655 -1.00 12.59 -19.86
N LEU A 656 -2.12 11.86 -19.98
CA LEU A 656 -3.30 12.06 -19.14
C LEU A 656 -3.01 11.83 -17.66
N ALA A 657 -2.31 10.75 -17.33
CA ALA A 657 -1.92 10.43 -15.95
C ALA A 657 -1.00 11.51 -15.36
N ARG A 658 0.02 11.94 -16.11
CA ARG A 658 0.96 12.99 -15.69
C ARG A 658 0.26 14.32 -15.46
N TRP A 659 -0.61 14.74 -16.38
CA TRP A 659 -1.38 15.97 -16.20
C TRP A 659 -2.25 15.88 -14.94
N LEU A 660 -2.97 14.77 -14.76
CA LEU A 660 -3.84 14.60 -13.60
C LEU A 660 -3.04 14.63 -12.29
N GLU A 661 -1.90 13.93 -12.23
CA GLU A 661 -1.03 13.95 -11.05
C GLU A 661 -0.57 15.35 -10.69
N THR A 662 -0.10 16.13 -11.66
CA THR A 662 0.29 17.53 -11.48
C THR A 662 -0.87 18.35 -10.90
N GLN A 663 -2.07 18.21 -11.47
CA GLN A 663 -3.24 18.94 -10.99
C GLN A 663 -3.62 18.55 -9.56
N LEU A 664 -3.68 17.25 -9.25
CA LEU A 664 -4.04 16.76 -7.92
C LEU A 664 -3.01 17.18 -6.85
N GLN A 665 -1.72 17.13 -7.18
CA GLN A 665 -0.65 17.54 -6.29
C GLN A 665 -0.64 19.05 -6.03
N SER A 666 -1.26 19.86 -6.89
CA SER A 666 -1.39 21.31 -6.71
C SER A 666 -2.53 21.72 -5.76
N LEU A 667 -3.52 20.85 -5.54
CA LEU A 667 -4.69 21.17 -4.71
C LEU A 667 -4.31 21.23 -3.22
N ARG A 668 -4.60 22.35 -2.57
CA ARG A 668 -4.28 22.63 -1.15
C ARG A 668 -5.48 23.25 -0.46
N HIS A 669 -5.85 22.72 0.69
CA HIS A 669 -6.88 23.33 1.54
C HIS A 669 -6.54 24.79 1.88
N GLU A 670 -7.57 25.61 2.02
CA GLU A 670 -7.45 27.04 2.34
C GLU A 670 -7.74 27.32 3.83
N ILE A 671 -8.37 26.35 4.50
CA ILE A 671 -8.75 26.40 5.92
C ILE A 671 -7.97 25.36 6.73
N LYS A 672 -7.99 25.52 8.06
CA LYS A 672 -7.44 24.56 9.04
C LYS A 672 -5.98 24.22 8.74
N ALA A 673 -5.66 22.96 8.40
CA ALA A 673 -4.28 22.50 8.22
C ALA A 673 -3.63 23.07 6.95
N LYS A 674 -4.44 23.57 6.00
CA LYS A 674 -3.98 24.07 4.69
C LYS A 674 -3.09 23.07 3.93
N GLY A 675 -3.30 21.78 4.19
CA GLY A 675 -2.52 20.66 3.65
C GLY A 675 -2.91 20.29 2.21
N PRO A 676 -2.18 19.36 1.58
CA PRO A 676 -2.54 18.78 0.29
C PRO A 676 -3.88 18.07 0.36
N LEU A 677 -4.72 18.24 -0.67
CA LEU A 677 -5.94 17.46 -0.83
C LEU A 677 -5.64 16.01 -1.19
N CYS A 678 -4.61 15.78 -2.00
CA CYS A 678 -4.26 14.44 -2.47
C CYS A 678 -2.78 14.13 -2.19
N ARG A 679 -2.52 12.92 -1.72
CA ARG A 679 -1.18 12.32 -1.75
C ARG A 679 -1.15 11.26 -2.84
N VAL A 680 -0.40 11.53 -3.90
CA VAL A 680 -0.11 10.54 -4.95
C VAL A 680 1.08 9.70 -4.50
N TYR A 681 0.99 8.39 -4.70
CA TYR A 681 1.99 7.40 -4.31
C TYR A 681 2.65 6.76 -5.54
N GLY A 682 3.90 6.33 -5.37
CA GLY A 682 4.70 5.70 -6.42
C GLY A 682 5.85 6.58 -6.89
N PRO A 683 6.62 6.10 -7.88
CA PRO A 683 7.76 6.83 -8.41
C PRO A 683 7.30 8.02 -9.27
N ALA A 684 8.28 8.78 -9.76
CA ALA A 684 8.05 9.90 -10.67
C ALA A 684 7.34 9.45 -11.96
N PRO A 685 6.57 10.33 -12.63
CA PRO A 685 5.78 9.98 -13.83
C PRO A 685 6.57 9.31 -14.96
N GLU A 686 7.86 9.60 -15.11
CA GLU A 686 8.76 8.98 -16.09
C GLU A 686 9.04 7.49 -15.83
N ASP A 687 8.97 7.05 -14.57
CA ASP A 687 9.30 5.69 -14.12
C ASP A 687 8.05 4.81 -13.93
N LYS A 688 6.87 5.29 -14.33
CA LYS A 688 5.61 4.54 -14.22
C LYS A 688 4.72 4.64 -15.45
N GLY A 689 3.77 3.72 -15.55
CA GLY A 689 2.69 3.76 -16.53
C GLY A 689 1.54 4.70 -16.14
N ALA A 690 0.46 4.66 -16.91
CA ALA A 690 -0.70 5.54 -16.78
C ALA A 690 -1.63 5.21 -15.59
N THR A 691 -1.06 4.95 -14.42
CA THR A 691 -1.74 4.58 -13.18
C THR A 691 -1.42 5.58 -12.08
N VAL A 692 -2.46 6.13 -11.46
CA VAL A 692 -2.34 7.07 -10.35
C VAL A 692 -2.95 6.44 -9.11
N MET A 693 -2.11 6.04 -8.15
CA MET A 693 -2.52 5.59 -6.82
C MET A 693 -2.48 6.76 -5.85
N MET A 694 -3.55 7.00 -5.09
CA MET A 694 -3.65 8.15 -4.21
C MET A 694 -4.54 7.92 -3.00
N ASN A 695 -4.33 8.74 -1.97
CA ASN A 695 -5.31 9.01 -0.93
C ASN A 695 -5.74 10.47 -0.98
N VAL A 696 -7.00 10.72 -0.62
CA VAL A 696 -7.56 12.06 -0.46
C VAL A 696 -7.56 12.39 1.02
N PHE A 697 -7.21 13.63 1.37
CA PHE A 697 -7.12 14.14 2.73
C PHE A 697 -8.11 15.26 2.92
N ASP A 698 -8.65 15.38 4.12
CA ASP A 698 -9.57 16.43 4.49
C ASP A 698 -8.83 17.68 5.00
N CYS A 699 -9.58 18.73 5.34
CA CYS A 699 -8.97 19.99 5.77
C CYS A 699 -8.18 19.90 7.09
N TYR A 700 -8.27 18.79 7.82
CA TYR A 700 -7.49 18.47 9.01
C TYR A 700 -6.29 17.57 8.75
N ASN A 701 -6.05 17.22 7.47
CA ASN A 701 -5.05 16.26 7.03
C ASN A 701 -5.37 14.82 7.47
N ALA A 702 -6.66 14.51 7.71
CA ALA A 702 -7.13 13.14 7.92
C ALA A 702 -7.46 12.49 6.57
N VAL A 703 -7.24 11.18 6.45
CA VAL A 703 -7.51 10.46 5.20
C VAL A 703 -9.02 10.25 5.03
N PHE A 704 -9.58 10.66 3.89
CA PHE A 704 -10.93 10.25 3.51
C PHE A 704 -10.96 8.74 3.25
N PRO A 705 -11.92 8.00 3.83
CA PRO A 705 -12.02 6.58 3.56
C PRO A 705 -12.27 6.31 2.08
N HIS A 706 -11.45 5.46 1.47
CA HIS A 706 -11.44 5.26 0.01
C HIS A 706 -12.78 4.71 -0.53
N ALA A 707 -13.58 4.05 0.31
CA ALA A 707 -14.93 3.59 -0.02
C ALA A 707 -15.92 4.75 -0.17
N GLN A 708 -15.79 5.82 0.61
CA GLN A 708 -16.62 7.01 0.50
C GLN A 708 -16.26 7.80 -0.75
N VAL A 709 -14.95 7.98 -1.01
CA VAL A 709 -14.46 8.62 -2.23
C VAL A 709 -14.98 7.90 -3.47
N LYS A 710 -14.93 6.56 -3.49
CA LYS A 710 -15.49 5.75 -4.59
C LYS A 710 -17.00 5.97 -4.76
N ARG A 711 -17.80 5.86 -3.70
CA ARG A 711 -19.26 6.05 -3.77
C ARG A 711 -19.63 7.45 -4.27
N ALA A 712 -18.93 8.47 -3.78
CA ALA A 712 -19.11 9.84 -4.25
C ALA A 712 -18.80 9.95 -5.75
N ALA A 713 -17.66 9.44 -6.21
CA ALA A 713 -17.28 9.46 -7.62
C ALA A 713 -18.31 8.73 -8.52
N GLU A 714 -18.80 7.56 -8.08
CA GLU A 714 -19.78 6.75 -8.81
C GLU A 714 -21.12 7.47 -8.99
N SER A 715 -21.54 8.28 -8.01
CA SER A 715 -22.76 9.11 -8.14
C SER A 715 -22.68 10.12 -9.31
N PHE A 716 -21.45 10.49 -9.70
CA PHE A 716 -21.15 11.36 -10.85
C PHE A 716 -20.75 10.58 -12.12
N GLY A 717 -20.97 9.27 -12.16
CA GLY A 717 -20.65 8.42 -13.31
C GLY A 717 -19.15 8.21 -13.52
N ILE A 718 -18.33 8.37 -12.48
CA ILE A 718 -16.89 8.12 -12.53
C ILE A 718 -16.62 6.73 -11.94
N THR A 719 -16.14 5.81 -12.77
CA THR A 719 -15.76 4.45 -12.36
C THR A 719 -14.27 4.40 -12.06
N LEU A 720 -13.91 4.02 -10.84
CA LEU A 720 -12.53 3.92 -10.36
C LEU A 720 -12.35 2.72 -9.43
N ARG A 721 -11.11 2.42 -9.05
CA ARG A 721 -10.79 1.32 -8.13
C ARG A 721 -10.45 1.84 -6.74
N ASN A 722 -10.81 1.10 -5.70
CA ASN A 722 -10.41 1.37 -4.33
C ASN A 722 -9.96 0.07 -3.61
N GLY A 723 -9.33 0.22 -2.44
CA GLY A 723 -8.82 -0.89 -1.62
C GLY A 723 -7.35 -1.19 -1.88
N CYS A 724 -6.96 -2.47 -1.83
CA CYS A 724 -5.56 -2.89 -1.98
C CYS A 724 -5.17 -3.30 -3.41
N PHE A 725 -6.09 -3.25 -4.37
CA PHE A 725 -5.85 -3.60 -5.79
C PHE A 725 -5.28 -5.00 -6.03
N CYS A 726 -5.50 -5.95 -5.10
CA CYS A 726 -4.81 -7.25 -5.07
C CYS A 726 -3.27 -7.12 -5.04
N ASN A 727 -2.74 -6.04 -4.46
CA ASN A 727 -1.32 -5.75 -4.30
C ASN A 727 -1.10 -5.15 -2.91
N LEU A 728 -1.29 -6.00 -1.89
CA LEU A 728 -1.22 -5.58 -0.50
C LEU A 728 0.18 -5.06 -0.16
N GLY A 729 1.25 -5.64 -0.72
CA GLY A 729 2.62 -5.25 -0.38
C GLY A 729 2.95 -3.80 -0.73
N ALA A 730 2.58 -3.34 -1.93
CA ALA A 730 2.77 -1.94 -2.33
C ALA A 730 1.85 -0.99 -1.56
N VAL A 731 0.57 -1.34 -1.43
CA VAL A 731 -0.41 -0.48 -0.75
C VAL A 731 -0.07 -0.35 0.74
N GLN A 732 0.22 -1.45 1.43
CA GLN A 732 0.65 -1.44 2.83
C GLN A 732 1.89 -0.56 3.01
N HIS A 733 2.90 -0.68 2.13
CA HIS A 733 4.12 0.14 2.24
C HIS A 733 3.81 1.63 2.00
N ALA A 734 2.95 1.95 1.04
CA ALA A 734 2.56 3.34 0.71
C ALA A 734 1.72 4.00 1.82
N THR A 735 0.77 3.26 2.37
CA THR A 735 -0.24 3.82 3.29
C THR A 735 0.13 3.68 4.76
N TYR A 736 1.24 3.00 5.09
CA TYR A 736 1.69 2.79 6.48
C TYR A 736 1.89 4.09 7.27
N SER A 737 2.30 5.17 6.59
CA SER A 737 2.52 6.48 7.22
C SER A 737 1.23 7.28 7.44
N THR A 738 0.13 6.88 6.79
CA THR A 738 -1.13 7.65 6.75
C THR A 738 -2.29 6.91 7.41
N ALA A 739 -2.33 5.58 7.30
CA ALA A 739 -3.15 4.70 8.10
C ALA A 739 -2.22 4.15 9.18
N GLY A 740 -2.53 4.36 10.46
CA GLY A 740 -1.67 3.89 11.56
C GLY A 740 -1.27 2.42 11.33
N SER A 741 -0.03 2.08 11.69
CA SER A 741 0.59 0.75 11.54
C SER A 741 -0.35 -0.43 11.86
N GLU A 742 -1.26 -0.24 12.82
CA GLU A 742 -2.25 -1.22 13.26
C GLU A 742 -3.36 -1.54 12.23
N HIS A 743 -3.62 -0.68 11.25
CA HIS A 743 -4.72 -0.86 10.29
C HIS A 743 -4.35 -1.76 9.12
N CYS A 744 -3.06 -1.87 8.80
CA CYS A 744 -2.61 -2.70 7.68
C CYS A 744 -1.74 -3.90 8.13
N GLU A 745 -1.34 -4.01 9.40
CA GLU A 745 -0.87 -5.28 9.98
C GLU A 745 -2.05 -6.18 10.36
N LEU A 746 -2.50 -6.96 9.36
CA LEU A 746 -3.63 -7.90 9.42
C LEU A 746 -3.53 -9.04 10.46
N ASP A 747 -2.56 -9.05 11.38
CA ASP A 747 -2.34 -10.22 12.27
C ASP A 747 -1.74 -9.93 13.66
N LYS A 748 -2.09 -8.82 14.33
CA LYS A 748 -1.63 -8.65 15.73
C LYS A 748 -2.71 -8.53 16.79
N LYS A 749 -3.96 -8.23 16.40
CA LYS A 749 -5.10 -8.26 17.33
C LYS A 749 -6.42 -8.47 16.59
N ARG A 750 -6.73 -9.68 16.08
CA ARG A 750 -8.12 -10.08 15.74
C ARG A 750 -8.98 -9.05 14.97
N LYS A 751 -8.41 -8.18 14.13
CA LYS A 751 -9.20 -7.12 13.46
C LYS A 751 -9.68 -7.52 12.07
N ILE A 752 -9.10 -8.56 11.45
CA ILE A 752 -9.65 -9.24 10.28
C ILE A 752 -9.37 -10.74 10.45
N LEU A 753 -10.27 -11.45 11.13
CA LEU A 753 -10.16 -12.91 11.33
C LEU A 753 -10.66 -13.70 10.12
N ASP A 754 -11.49 -13.06 9.30
CA ASP A 754 -12.21 -13.66 8.20
C ASP A 754 -12.49 -12.65 7.08
N CYS A 755 -12.96 -13.15 5.94
CA CYS A 755 -13.33 -12.33 4.79
C CYS A 755 -14.42 -11.30 5.14
N LYS A 756 -15.33 -11.61 6.06
CA LYS A 756 -16.42 -10.70 6.43
C LYS A 756 -15.87 -9.43 7.09
N THR A 757 -14.96 -9.58 8.04
CA THR A 757 -14.35 -8.44 8.73
C THR A 757 -13.45 -7.64 7.78
N PHE A 758 -12.78 -8.30 6.82
CA PHE A 758 -12.05 -7.63 5.74
C PHE A 758 -13.00 -6.78 4.90
N ASP A 759 -14.10 -7.37 4.45
CA ASP A 759 -15.09 -6.68 3.63
C ASP A 759 -15.73 -5.50 4.38
N GLU A 760 -15.99 -5.64 5.69
CA GLU A 760 -16.55 -4.57 6.52
C GLU A 760 -15.55 -3.43 6.77
N GLU A 761 -14.37 -3.72 7.30
CA GLU A 761 -13.41 -2.67 7.73
C GLU A 761 -12.62 -2.07 6.55
N VAL A 762 -12.20 -2.91 5.60
CA VAL A 762 -11.35 -2.49 4.47
C VAL A 762 -12.20 -2.09 3.26
N LEU A 763 -13.13 -2.92 2.80
CA LEU A 763 -13.86 -2.61 1.57
C LEU A 763 -15.04 -1.64 1.79
N THR A 764 -15.79 -1.84 2.87
CA THR A 764 -17.04 -1.09 3.13
C THR A 764 -16.74 0.23 3.83
N LYS A 765 -16.00 0.21 4.94
CA LYS A 765 -15.61 1.43 5.65
C LYS A 765 -14.49 2.17 4.95
N GLY A 766 -13.51 1.45 4.37
CA GLY A 766 -12.42 2.07 3.62
C GLY A 766 -11.24 2.53 4.47
N LEU A 767 -10.98 1.87 5.61
CA LEU A 767 -10.01 2.33 6.62
C LEU A 767 -8.54 1.98 6.34
N CYS A 768 -8.25 1.00 5.48
CA CYS A 768 -6.91 0.69 4.97
C CYS A 768 -6.99 0.45 3.47
N GLY A 769 -6.17 1.13 2.68
CA GLY A 769 -6.20 1.04 1.23
C GLY A 769 -5.95 2.39 0.57
N ALA A 770 -6.16 2.43 -0.74
CA ALA A 770 -6.05 3.67 -1.52
C ALA A 770 -7.15 3.73 -2.60
N VAL A 771 -7.22 4.86 -3.30
CA VAL A 771 -7.92 5.02 -4.56
C VAL A 771 -6.92 4.87 -5.71
N ARG A 772 -7.32 4.21 -6.79
CA ARG A 772 -6.53 4.10 -8.03
C ARG A 772 -7.38 4.48 -9.23
N VAL A 773 -6.83 5.38 -10.03
CA VAL A 773 -7.32 5.68 -11.39
C VAL A 773 -6.27 5.26 -12.40
N SER A 774 -6.71 4.80 -13.57
CA SER A 774 -5.83 4.36 -14.65
C SER A 774 -6.46 4.64 -16.01
N PHE A 775 -5.64 5.15 -16.93
CA PHE A 775 -6.06 5.52 -18.28
C PHE A 775 -5.70 4.41 -19.27
N GLY A 776 -6.43 4.35 -20.38
CA GLY A 776 -6.20 3.34 -21.41
C GLY A 776 -6.85 3.70 -22.75
N LEU A 777 -7.15 2.66 -23.53
CA LEU A 777 -7.54 2.78 -24.94
C LEU A 777 -8.72 3.74 -25.21
N GLY A 778 -9.71 3.76 -24.31
CA GLY A 778 -10.90 4.60 -24.45
C GLY A 778 -10.80 5.97 -23.78
N SER A 779 -9.70 6.29 -23.09
CA SER A 779 -9.58 7.51 -22.31
C SER A 779 -9.22 8.73 -23.17
N ASN A 780 -9.75 9.89 -22.78
CA ASN A 780 -9.38 11.20 -23.33
C ASN A 780 -9.19 12.26 -22.24
N PHE A 781 -8.88 13.51 -22.63
CA PHE A 781 -8.66 14.62 -21.70
C PHE A 781 -9.90 14.92 -20.84
N ARG A 782 -11.10 14.78 -21.41
CA ARG A 782 -12.36 14.99 -20.69
C ARG A 782 -12.52 14.08 -19.48
N ASP A 783 -12.07 12.83 -19.60
CA ASP A 783 -12.08 11.86 -18.49
C ASP A 783 -11.13 12.28 -17.35
N ALA A 784 -9.92 12.74 -17.67
CA ALA A 784 -8.97 13.26 -16.68
C ALA A 784 -9.52 14.53 -15.99
N TYR A 785 -10.09 15.46 -16.77
CA TYR A 785 -10.67 16.70 -16.25
C TYR A 785 -11.87 16.46 -15.32
N ARG A 786 -12.75 15.50 -15.64
CA ARG A 786 -13.88 15.15 -14.76
C ARG A 786 -13.43 14.63 -13.41
N PHE A 787 -12.37 13.82 -13.36
CA PHE A 787 -11.81 13.36 -12.10
C PHE A 787 -11.12 14.49 -11.33
N TYR A 788 -10.44 15.41 -12.02
CA TYR A 788 -9.90 16.62 -11.39
C TYR A 788 -10.99 17.47 -10.73
N LEU A 789 -12.10 17.73 -11.42
CA LEU A 789 -13.24 18.46 -10.85
C LEU A 789 -13.83 17.72 -9.63
N PHE A 790 -13.97 16.40 -9.72
CA PHE A 790 -14.41 15.59 -8.59
C PHE A 790 -13.49 15.72 -7.37
N ALA A 791 -12.18 15.59 -7.55
CA ALA A 791 -11.24 15.78 -6.45
C ALA A 791 -11.36 17.19 -5.88
N LYS A 792 -11.34 18.22 -6.73
CA LYS A 792 -11.47 19.63 -6.33
C LYS A 792 -12.73 19.90 -5.50
N SER A 793 -13.86 19.23 -5.76
CA SER A 793 -15.09 19.36 -4.98
C SER A 793 -14.96 18.93 -3.51
N LEU A 794 -13.94 18.14 -3.16
CA LEU A 794 -13.66 17.71 -1.79
C LEU A 794 -12.79 18.71 -1.00
N MET A 795 -12.36 19.79 -1.64
CA MET A 795 -11.59 20.86 -0.99
C MET A 795 -12.36 21.46 0.19
N ASN A 796 -11.63 21.78 1.26
CA ASN A 796 -12.11 22.50 2.45
C ASN A 796 -13.23 21.77 3.20
N THR A 797 -13.35 20.46 2.99
CA THR A 797 -14.38 19.60 3.57
C THR A 797 -13.75 18.71 4.65
N GLU A 798 -14.47 18.43 5.73
CA GLU A 798 -14.15 17.39 6.73
C GLU A 798 -14.68 16.02 6.28
N THR A 799 -14.01 14.94 6.67
CA THR A 799 -14.44 13.57 6.35
C THR A 799 -15.91 13.30 6.71
N SER A 800 -16.35 13.72 7.90
CA SER A 800 -17.74 13.55 8.36
C SER A 800 -18.78 14.28 7.49
N ARG A 801 -18.40 15.38 6.83
CA ARG A 801 -19.31 16.12 5.93
C ARG A 801 -19.54 15.42 4.61
N LEU A 802 -18.58 14.63 4.14
CA LEU A 802 -18.81 13.76 2.99
C LEU A 802 -19.78 12.63 3.34
N GLU A 803 -19.69 12.06 4.55
CA GLU A 803 -20.65 11.07 5.04
C GLU A 803 -22.07 11.64 5.11
N ASP A 804 -22.24 12.82 5.71
CA ASP A 804 -23.54 13.52 5.77
C ASP A 804 -24.13 13.72 4.36
N HIS A 805 -23.31 14.15 3.40
CA HIS A 805 -23.73 14.35 2.02
C HIS A 805 -24.18 13.04 1.35
N LEU A 806 -23.40 11.96 1.52
CA LEU A 806 -23.72 10.65 0.97
C LEU A 806 -24.98 10.05 1.59
N ALA A 807 -25.20 10.26 2.90
CA ALA A 807 -26.40 9.80 3.60
C ALA A 807 -27.66 10.58 3.21
N ALA A 808 -27.53 11.87 2.87
CA ALA A 808 -28.65 12.67 2.37
C ALA A 808 -29.02 12.34 0.91
N ALA A 809 -28.10 11.73 0.14
CA ALA A 809 -28.30 11.35 -1.25
C ALA A 809 -28.83 9.91 -1.44
N SER A 810 -28.77 9.07 -0.41
CA SER A 810 -29.32 7.71 -0.36
C SER A 810 -30.74 7.69 0.19
#